data_AF-A0A8T5BV96-F1
#
_entry.id   AF-A0A8T5BV96-F1
#
_cell.length_a   1.000
_cell.length_b   1.000
_cell.length_c   1.000
_cell.angle_alpha   90.00
_cell.angle_beta   90.00
_cell.angle_gamma   90.00
#
_symmetry.space_group_name_H-M   'P 1'
#
loop_
_entity.id
_entity.type
_entity.pdbx_description
1 polymer ?
#
loop_
_entity_poly.entity_id
_entity_poly.type
_entity_poly.pdbx_seq_one_letter_code
_entity_poly.pdbx_strand_id
1 'polypeptide(L)'
;MNIKKVFLIFLLASTIFLGFITQTEGFKEAFFKNVQFNPKVYDGEPILIDVTVRNQGVTSTFEDPKFFLTVFADNILVYDEASQPWFCPLNSETSRKIVVSNLKGPKEYLMRIELYWLNETIAIQEDVYQFKLIIVKLFIKDFDFSIVEAQAGAEKPSELKINFKNGGNDEMLNISMKVVESSGLIVTPNFKSLGSLKPEETLETFLFVSAPLEAALGIHQLTFQILYFDFRGISHIENFNIQVKVVKLKVKIDIYAPSTIKYKESTILTIKLKDVNEKPIVEAPVKFYLNSSFIGMNLTSNTGEATLIFNANFKAGKYKVEVEYPGSNIFEASNSSITLTIEKASTKIVIEAPETGKVNEESLIKVKLIDEYNESIGGATIKLHADSQILTGLTNSLGEAKFTYKPLNKGRIQIKALYEGNENYSSCYALTIITVEPIKTSLTLITQPFIQGNEIQVKAILKDEFNNPISNASLTFTFIVNDNPIYKETVLTNNFGEAFSKCKFSSVNSIKIKVEFLGSEKFSGSSASTLIYPSTAILFIIGLILTATVATIIFVYAKKFHLLNKIGSLIRIGFPKLLKPEQPKNKCIQCGLEIPKGALYCSKCGAYQFPYAASTSLLTEEDKKVLDYIVSHGGTISIPKAIEDLGLTKERLMQAIERLKKMGKLEQIE
;
A
#
# COMPACT_ATOMS: atom_id res chain seq x y z
N MET A 1 -48.34 -4.07 59.95
CA MET A 1 -49.36 -4.50 58.99
C MET A 1 -49.14 -5.98 58.68
N ASN A 2 -50.11 -6.82 59.07
CA ASN A 2 -50.40 -8.20 58.66
C ASN A 2 -49.31 -9.28 58.85
N ILE A 3 -49.34 -10.05 59.95
CA ILE A 3 -50.25 -11.20 60.26
C ILE A 3 -49.94 -12.43 59.38
N LYS A 4 -48.90 -13.18 59.77
CA LYS A 4 -48.90 -14.64 60.08
C LYS A 4 -47.44 -15.15 60.13
N LYS A 5 -46.74 -14.72 61.19
CA LYS A 5 -45.52 -15.32 61.75
C LYS A 5 -45.58 -15.13 63.27
N VAL A 6 -46.54 -15.80 63.91
CA VAL A 6 -46.55 -16.03 65.36
C VAL A 6 -47.31 -17.33 65.59
N PHE A 7 -46.60 -18.45 65.58
CA PHE A 7 -47.00 -19.69 66.26
C PHE A 7 -45.75 -20.58 66.37
N LEU A 8 -44.78 -20.09 67.14
CA LEU A 8 -43.66 -20.88 67.58
C LEU A 8 -43.26 -20.31 68.94
N ILE A 9 -43.21 -21.19 69.94
CA ILE A 9 -42.61 -21.01 71.27
C ILE A 9 -43.60 -20.58 72.38
N PHE A 10 -43.73 -21.47 73.37
CA PHE A 10 -44.48 -21.43 74.64
C PHE A 10 -45.97 -21.82 74.67
N LEU A 11 -46.20 -23.14 74.71
CA LEU A 11 -47.13 -23.73 75.68
C LEU A 11 -46.53 -25.04 76.21
N LEU A 12 -45.75 -24.87 77.28
CA LEU A 12 -45.23 -25.92 78.15
C LEU A 12 -46.16 -26.00 79.36
N ALA A 13 -46.48 -27.23 79.76
CA ALA A 13 -47.18 -27.66 80.97
C ALA A 13 -48.72 -27.80 80.93
N SER A 14 -49.14 -29.04 81.21
CA SER A 14 -50.39 -29.48 81.85
C SER A 14 -51.64 -29.74 80.98
N THR A 15 -51.74 -30.98 80.45
CA THR A 15 -52.83 -31.99 80.61
C THR A 15 -52.64 -33.05 79.49
N ILE A 16 -51.91 -34.16 79.69
CA ILE A 16 -52.30 -35.42 80.37
C ILE A 16 -53.46 -36.16 79.65
N PHE A 17 -53.14 -37.40 79.22
CA PHE A 17 -54.00 -38.53 78.79
C PHE A 17 -54.51 -38.59 77.33
N LEU A 18 -53.72 -39.20 76.42
CA LEU A 18 -53.91 -40.59 75.91
C LEU A 18 -52.87 -40.88 74.80
N GLY A 19 -52.08 -41.95 74.98
CA GLY A 19 -51.46 -42.67 73.85
C GLY A 19 -50.01 -42.36 73.48
N PHE A 20 -49.13 -42.01 74.43
CA PHE A 20 -47.72 -42.38 74.25
C PHE A 20 -47.63 -43.91 74.36
N ILE A 21 -47.62 -44.61 73.23
CA ILE A 21 -46.91 -45.89 73.22
C ILE A 21 -45.44 -45.50 73.14
N THR A 22 -44.82 -45.45 74.32
CA THR A 22 -43.40 -45.77 74.43
C THR A 22 -43.16 -47.02 73.58
N GLN A 23 -42.34 -46.94 72.53
CA GLN A 23 -41.57 -48.11 72.15
C GLN A 23 -40.66 -48.39 73.34
N THR A 24 -41.20 -49.12 74.31
CA THR A 24 -40.39 -50.00 75.13
C THR A 24 -39.58 -50.80 74.12
N GLU A 25 -38.24 -50.81 74.24
CA GLU A 25 -37.48 -52.00 73.85
C GLU A 25 -38.02 -53.13 74.73
N GLY A 26 -39.18 -53.68 74.32
CA GLY A 26 -39.70 -54.90 74.86
C GLY A 26 -38.66 -55.97 74.55
N PHE A 27 -38.47 -56.89 75.48
CA PHE A 27 -37.75 -58.12 75.20
C PHE A 27 -38.28 -58.69 73.88
N LYS A 28 -37.48 -58.62 72.81
CA LYS A 28 -37.83 -59.25 71.54
C LYS A 28 -37.82 -60.76 71.79
N GLU A 29 -38.99 -61.36 71.74
CA GLU A 29 -39.15 -62.78 72.02
C GLU A 29 -38.61 -63.63 70.86
N ALA A 30 -38.65 -63.11 69.64
CA ALA A 30 -37.85 -63.58 68.51
C ALA A 30 -37.15 -62.42 67.80
N PHE A 31 -35.94 -62.65 67.27
CA PHE A 31 -35.17 -61.60 66.59
C PHE A 31 -34.22 -62.15 65.53
N PHE A 32 -33.72 -61.26 64.68
CA PHE A 32 -32.66 -61.57 63.73
C PHE A 32 -31.33 -61.76 64.45
N LYS A 33 -30.85 -63.01 64.53
CA LYS A 33 -29.52 -63.31 65.06
C LYS A 33 -28.42 -62.95 64.07
N ASN A 34 -28.67 -63.19 62.78
CA ASN A 34 -27.71 -62.90 61.71
C ASN A 34 -28.45 -62.57 60.42
N VAL A 35 -27.97 -61.56 59.69
CA VAL A 35 -28.46 -61.21 58.36
C VAL A 35 -27.24 -61.00 57.48
N GLN A 36 -27.07 -61.85 56.48
CA GLN A 36 -25.96 -61.80 55.53
C GLN A 36 -26.49 -61.53 54.13
N PHE A 37 -25.90 -60.54 53.48
CA PHE A 37 -26.25 -60.14 52.12
C PHE A 37 -25.03 -59.48 51.47
N ASN A 38 -25.03 -59.41 50.14
CA ASN A 38 -24.07 -58.58 49.43
C ASN A 38 -24.63 -57.15 49.34
N PRO A 39 -23.97 -56.13 49.94
CA PRO A 39 -24.48 -54.75 49.93
C PRO A 39 -24.44 -54.09 48.55
N LYS A 40 -23.78 -54.73 47.57
CA LYS A 40 -23.60 -54.20 46.21
C LYS A 40 -23.84 -55.29 45.17
N VAL A 41 -24.89 -55.13 44.37
CA VAL A 41 -25.35 -56.11 43.37
C VAL A 41 -25.53 -55.41 42.03
N TYR A 42 -25.24 -56.06 40.91
CA TYR A 42 -25.42 -55.44 39.59
C TYR A 42 -26.87 -55.57 39.09
N ASP A 43 -27.35 -54.58 38.32
CA ASP A 43 -28.70 -54.57 37.74
C ASP A 43 -28.98 -55.86 36.93
N GLY A 44 -30.05 -56.56 37.30
CA GLY A 44 -30.44 -57.84 36.68
C GLY A 44 -29.94 -59.09 37.40
N GLU A 45 -29.05 -58.98 38.39
CA GLU A 45 -28.66 -60.11 39.24
C GLU A 45 -29.65 -60.36 40.39
N PRO A 46 -29.82 -61.62 40.82
CA PRO A 46 -30.60 -61.94 42.01
C PRO A 46 -29.87 -61.45 43.28
N ILE A 47 -30.65 -60.89 44.22
CA ILE A 47 -30.15 -60.47 45.52
C ILE A 47 -30.42 -61.60 46.51
N LEU A 48 -29.34 -62.19 47.02
CA LEU A 48 -29.40 -63.27 48.01
C LEU A 48 -29.25 -62.69 49.41
N ILE A 49 -30.21 -62.99 50.29
CA ILE A 49 -30.20 -62.61 51.69
C ILE A 49 -30.36 -63.88 52.54
N ASP A 50 -29.35 -64.21 53.31
CA ASP A 50 -29.37 -65.31 54.27
C ASP A 50 -29.71 -64.74 55.65
N VAL A 51 -30.84 -65.19 56.22
CA VAL A 51 -31.38 -64.70 57.50
C VAL A 51 -31.40 -65.84 58.50
N THR A 52 -30.86 -65.62 59.70
CA THR A 52 -31.02 -66.54 60.84
C THR A 52 -31.85 -65.87 61.92
N VAL A 53 -32.98 -66.47 62.25
CA VAL A 53 -33.88 -66.02 63.32
C VAL A 53 -33.64 -66.88 64.55
N ARG A 54 -33.61 -66.25 65.72
CA ARG A 54 -33.56 -66.93 67.03
C ARG A 54 -34.85 -66.64 67.77
N ASN A 55 -35.56 -67.70 68.16
CA ASN A 55 -36.71 -67.60 69.04
C ASN A 55 -36.25 -67.86 70.49
N GLN A 56 -36.37 -66.89 71.37
CA GLN A 56 -36.00 -67.00 72.80
C GLN A 56 -37.19 -66.91 73.76
N GLY A 57 -38.36 -66.49 73.30
CA GLY A 57 -39.52 -66.23 74.16
C GLY A 57 -40.88 -66.55 73.54
N VAL A 58 -41.00 -66.62 72.21
CA VAL A 58 -42.29 -66.85 71.55
C VAL A 58 -42.68 -68.30 71.75
N THR A 59 -43.87 -68.52 72.30
CA THR A 59 -44.45 -69.85 72.54
C THR A 59 -45.86 -69.93 71.97
N SER A 60 -46.27 -71.14 71.59
CA SER A 60 -47.64 -71.44 71.16
C SER A 60 -48.16 -72.66 71.91
N THR A 61 -49.46 -72.64 72.19
CA THR A 61 -50.13 -73.62 73.07
C THR A 61 -50.29 -75.01 72.46
N PHE A 62 -50.25 -75.14 71.14
CA PHE A 62 -50.62 -76.39 70.44
C PHE A 62 -49.60 -76.89 69.40
N GLU A 63 -48.75 -76.04 68.85
CA GLU A 63 -47.71 -76.38 67.87
C GLU A 63 -46.47 -75.51 68.09
N ASP A 64 -45.37 -75.75 67.36
CA ASP A 64 -44.24 -74.83 67.36
C ASP A 64 -44.65 -73.45 66.75
N PRO A 65 -44.06 -72.32 67.20
CA PRO A 65 -44.41 -71.01 66.68
C PRO A 65 -44.05 -70.87 65.20
N LYS A 66 -45.00 -70.32 64.42
CA LYS A 66 -44.88 -70.09 62.99
C LYS A 66 -44.43 -68.65 62.72
N PHE A 67 -43.39 -68.48 61.92
CA PHE A 67 -42.85 -67.20 61.53
C PHE A 67 -42.88 -67.03 60.01
N PHE A 68 -42.87 -65.79 59.55
CA PHE A 68 -42.65 -65.46 58.15
C PHE A 68 -41.89 -64.14 58.02
N LEU A 69 -41.27 -63.95 56.86
CA LEU A 69 -40.52 -62.74 56.53
C LEU A 69 -41.21 -61.96 55.42
N THR A 70 -41.18 -60.63 55.53
CA THR A 70 -41.51 -59.72 54.43
C THR A 70 -40.35 -58.76 54.20
N VAL A 71 -40.01 -58.50 52.94
CA VAL A 71 -38.94 -57.57 52.57
C VAL A 71 -39.51 -56.42 51.76
N PHE A 72 -39.11 -55.21 52.13
CA PHE A 72 -39.45 -53.97 51.46
C PHE A 72 -38.19 -53.30 50.90
N ALA A 73 -38.31 -52.71 49.72
CA ALA A 73 -37.34 -51.79 49.13
C ALA A 73 -37.99 -50.41 48.99
N ASP A 74 -37.47 -49.39 49.67
CA ASP A 74 -38.07 -48.04 49.74
C ASP A 74 -39.57 -48.05 50.09
N ASN A 75 -39.96 -48.89 51.05
CA ASN A 75 -41.35 -49.14 51.47
C ASN A 75 -42.25 -49.86 50.46
N ILE A 76 -41.72 -50.35 49.34
CA ILE A 76 -42.45 -51.21 48.40
C ILE A 76 -42.16 -52.66 48.76
N LEU A 77 -43.21 -53.48 48.93
CA LEU A 77 -43.07 -54.91 49.19
C LEU A 77 -42.43 -55.60 47.98
N VAL A 78 -41.30 -56.27 48.19
CA VAL A 78 -40.53 -56.98 47.13
C VAL A 78 -40.40 -58.47 47.38
N TYR A 79 -40.75 -58.94 48.58
CA TYR A 79 -40.77 -60.35 48.96
C TYR A 79 -41.73 -60.58 50.13
N ASP A 80 -42.47 -61.68 50.09
CA ASP A 80 -43.48 -62.02 51.10
C ASP A 80 -43.60 -63.55 51.29
N GLU A 81 -43.44 -64.01 52.53
CA GLU A 81 -43.62 -65.41 52.95
C GLU A 81 -44.91 -65.64 53.74
N ALA A 82 -45.81 -64.66 53.90
CA ALA A 82 -47.01 -64.78 54.74
C ALA A 82 -47.90 -65.98 54.36
N SER A 83 -47.89 -66.37 53.08
CA SER A 83 -48.62 -67.55 52.59
C SER A 83 -47.95 -68.89 52.93
N GLN A 84 -46.69 -68.90 53.36
CA GLN A 84 -45.88 -70.09 53.66
C GLN A 84 -45.03 -69.88 54.93
N PRO A 85 -45.67 -69.73 56.10
CA PRO A 85 -44.95 -69.56 57.35
C PRO A 85 -44.23 -70.84 57.76
N TRP A 86 -43.18 -70.70 58.58
CA TRP A 86 -42.26 -71.76 58.94
C TRP A 86 -42.02 -71.82 60.44
N PHE A 87 -41.67 -72.99 60.95
CA PHE A 87 -41.51 -73.22 62.38
C PHE A 87 -40.14 -72.75 62.90
N CYS A 88 -40.12 -72.10 64.07
CA CYS A 88 -38.92 -71.85 64.85
C CYS A 88 -39.19 -72.17 66.33
N PRO A 89 -38.84 -73.38 66.81
CA PRO A 89 -39.08 -73.80 68.19
C PRO A 89 -38.46 -72.85 69.23
N LEU A 90 -39.02 -72.84 70.44
CA LEU A 90 -38.49 -72.06 71.56
C LEU A 90 -37.01 -72.40 71.85
N ASN A 91 -36.18 -71.39 72.09
CA ASN A 91 -34.74 -71.48 72.31
C ASN A 91 -33.94 -72.07 71.14
N SER A 92 -34.50 -72.08 69.92
CA SER A 92 -33.85 -72.58 68.72
C SER A 92 -33.58 -71.48 67.67
N GLU A 93 -32.92 -71.89 66.58
CA GLU A 93 -32.59 -71.02 65.46
C GLU A 93 -33.04 -71.65 64.14
N THR A 94 -33.47 -70.81 63.20
CA THR A 94 -33.86 -71.25 61.86
C THR A 94 -33.30 -70.29 60.83
N SER A 95 -32.71 -70.85 59.76
CA SER A 95 -32.12 -70.07 58.67
C SER A 95 -32.99 -70.11 57.42
N ARG A 96 -33.12 -68.95 56.77
CA ARG A 96 -33.91 -68.74 55.54
C ARG A 96 -33.03 -68.10 54.47
N LYS A 97 -33.22 -68.51 53.22
CA LYS A 97 -32.60 -67.90 52.05
C LYS A 97 -33.66 -67.16 51.25
N ILE A 98 -33.54 -65.84 51.19
CA ILE A 98 -34.45 -64.97 50.46
C ILE A 98 -33.77 -64.61 49.13
N VAL A 99 -34.55 -64.66 48.05
CA VAL A 99 -34.12 -64.21 46.72
C VAL A 99 -35.01 -63.04 46.31
N VAL A 100 -34.47 -61.82 46.33
CA VAL A 100 -35.16 -60.64 45.79
C VAL A 100 -34.69 -60.43 44.36
N SER A 101 -35.63 -60.23 43.43
CA SER A 101 -35.36 -59.98 42.02
C SER A 101 -36.04 -58.69 41.56
N ASN A 102 -35.69 -58.19 40.38
CA ASN A 102 -36.34 -57.06 39.70
C ASN A 102 -36.10 -55.66 40.28
N LEU A 103 -35.20 -55.47 41.24
CA LEU A 103 -34.73 -54.12 41.58
C LEU A 103 -33.89 -53.57 40.43
N LYS A 104 -34.15 -52.30 40.05
CA LYS A 104 -33.49 -51.63 38.93
C LYS A 104 -32.45 -50.63 39.39
N GLY A 105 -31.28 -50.67 38.76
CA GLY A 105 -30.20 -49.69 38.95
C GLY A 105 -30.14 -48.66 37.81
N PRO A 106 -29.30 -47.61 37.95
CA PRO A 106 -28.42 -47.35 39.08
C PRO A 106 -29.17 -46.69 40.24
N LYS A 107 -29.21 -47.31 41.42
CA LYS A 107 -29.92 -46.78 42.59
C LYS A 107 -29.43 -47.38 43.92
N GLU A 108 -29.43 -46.57 44.97
CA GLU A 108 -29.34 -47.05 46.36
C GLU A 108 -30.77 -47.21 46.90
N TYR A 109 -31.10 -48.42 47.34
CA TYR A 109 -32.38 -48.75 47.99
C TYR A 109 -32.19 -48.82 49.51
N LEU A 110 -33.17 -48.29 50.24
CA LEU A 110 -33.32 -48.57 51.65
C LEU A 110 -34.15 -49.85 51.81
N MET A 111 -33.48 -50.94 52.18
CA MET A 111 -34.08 -52.25 52.39
C MET A 111 -34.56 -52.40 53.83
N ARG A 112 -35.69 -53.07 54.02
CA ARG A 112 -36.23 -53.41 55.34
C ARG A 112 -36.76 -54.84 55.32
N ILE A 113 -36.27 -55.69 56.22
CA ILE A 113 -36.78 -57.04 56.48
C ILE A 113 -37.56 -56.99 57.78
N GLU A 114 -38.79 -57.48 57.74
CA GLU A 114 -39.66 -57.57 58.92
C GLU A 114 -39.89 -59.05 59.22
N LEU A 115 -39.72 -59.42 60.49
CA LEU A 115 -40.03 -60.73 61.04
C LEU A 115 -41.38 -60.67 61.72
N TYR A 116 -42.28 -61.56 61.32
CA TYR A 116 -43.59 -61.69 61.92
C TYR A 116 -43.76 -63.06 62.56
N TRP A 117 -44.33 -63.08 63.76
CA TRP A 117 -44.93 -64.27 64.36
C TRP A 117 -46.40 -64.35 63.93
N LEU A 118 -46.80 -65.48 63.36
CA LEU A 118 -48.18 -65.78 63.04
C LEU A 118 -48.84 -66.50 64.22
N ASN A 119 -49.52 -65.74 65.07
CA ASN A 119 -50.32 -66.27 66.15
C ASN A 119 -51.76 -66.51 65.68
N GLU A 120 -52.07 -67.75 65.32
CA GLU A 120 -53.34 -68.13 64.69
C GLU A 120 -53.62 -67.36 63.39
N THR A 121 -54.37 -66.26 63.47
CA THR A 121 -54.73 -65.39 62.33
C THR A 121 -54.13 -63.98 62.42
N ILE A 122 -53.39 -63.67 63.48
CA ILE A 122 -52.82 -62.35 63.74
C ILE A 122 -51.31 -62.41 63.49
N ALA A 123 -50.82 -61.55 62.60
CA ALA A 123 -49.39 -61.33 62.39
C ALA A 123 -48.88 -60.27 63.36
N ILE A 124 -47.95 -60.65 64.25
CA ILE A 124 -47.32 -59.77 65.24
C ILE A 124 -45.88 -59.54 64.79
N GLN A 125 -45.46 -58.28 64.64
CA GLN A 125 -44.11 -57.94 64.21
C GLN A 125 -43.12 -58.07 65.38
N GLU A 126 -42.16 -58.97 65.26
CA GLU A 126 -41.18 -59.29 66.30
C GLU A 126 -39.88 -58.48 66.14
N ASP A 127 -39.39 -58.34 64.90
CA ASP A 127 -38.14 -57.64 64.64
C ASP A 127 -38.10 -56.99 63.26
N VAL A 128 -37.27 -55.96 63.12
CA VAL A 128 -37.04 -55.21 61.89
C VAL A 128 -35.55 -55.00 61.69
N TYR A 129 -35.05 -55.37 60.51
CA TYR A 129 -33.67 -55.12 60.10
C TYR A 129 -33.65 -54.22 58.87
N GLN A 130 -32.98 -53.07 58.98
CA GLN A 130 -32.81 -52.12 57.88
C GLN A 130 -31.37 -52.09 57.39
N PHE A 131 -31.19 -52.06 56.07
CA PHE A 131 -29.88 -51.95 55.46
C PHE A 131 -29.95 -51.21 54.12
N LYS A 132 -28.81 -50.74 53.65
CA LYS A 132 -28.67 -50.13 52.33
C LYS A 132 -28.20 -51.19 51.33
N LEU A 133 -28.84 -51.19 50.16
CA LEU A 133 -28.45 -52.04 49.04
C LEU A 133 -28.22 -51.16 47.82
N ILE A 134 -27.02 -51.23 47.25
CA ILE A 134 -26.67 -50.51 46.03
C ILE A 134 -26.88 -51.45 44.85
N ILE A 135 -27.83 -51.10 43.98
CA ILE A 135 -27.98 -51.72 42.66
C ILE A 135 -27.15 -50.92 41.67
N VAL A 136 -26.05 -51.52 41.23
CA VAL A 136 -25.09 -50.92 40.31
C VAL A 136 -25.56 -51.10 38.87
N LYS A 137 -25.52 -50.03 38.09
CA LYS A 137 -25.66 -50.09 36.64
C LYS A 137 -24.71 -49.09 36.02
N LEU A 138 -23.97 -49.52 35.01
CA LEU A 138 -23.02 -48.68 34.29
C LEU A 138 -23.49 -48.53 32.85
N PHE A 139 -23.45 -47.31 32.33
CA PHE A 139 -23.71 -47.01 30.93
C PHE A 139 -23.08 -45.67 30.57
N ILE A 140 -22.74 -45.50 29.30
CA ILE A 140 -22.21 -44.27 28.74
C ILE A 140 -23.35 -43.25 28.60
N LYS A 141 -23.14 -42.05 29.13
CA LYS A 141 -24.10 -40.93 29.13
C LYS A 141 -23.48 -39.74 28.40
N ASP A 142 -24.33 -38.92 27.79
CA ASP A 142 -23.91 -37.69 27.08
C ASP A 142 -22.78 -37.93 26.06
N PHE A 143 -22.87 -38.99 25.25
CA PHE A 143 -21.89 -39.24 24.20
C PHE A 143 -22.00 -38.17 23.10
N ASP A 144 -20.97 -37.34 22.98
CA ASP A 144 -20.92 -36.20 22.09
C ASP A 144 -19.57 -36.11 21.36
N PHE A 145 -19.57 -35.48 20.19
CA PHE A 145 -18.41 -35.41 19.32
C PHE A 145 -18.37 -34.13 18.48
N SER A 146 -17.16 -33.68 18.12
CA SER A 146 -16.98 -32.56 17.20
C SER A 146 -17.44 -32.91 15.79
N ILE A 147 -18.06 -31.96 15.08
CA ILE A 147 -18.29 -32.08 13.63
C ILE A 147 -16.94 -32.19 12.92
N VAL A 148 -16.79 -33.20 12.06
CA VAL A 148 -15.55 -33.43 11.31
C VAL A 148 -15.82 -33.36 9.82
N GLU A 149 -15.13 -32.45 9.14
CA GLU A 149 -14.96 -32.46 7.69
C GLU A 149 -13.52 -32.92 7.36
N ALA A 150 -13.40 -34.01 6.61
CA ALA A 150 -12.12 -34.55 6.13
C ALA A 150 -11.97 -34.29 4.63
N GLN A 151 -10.79 -33.87 4.19
CA GLN A 151 -10.50 -33.67 2.77
C GLN A 151 -9.88 -34.94 2.19
N ALA A 152 -10.47 -35.48 1.10
CA ALA A 152 -9.97 -36.68 0.45
C ALA A 152 -8.55 -36.48 -0.10
N GLY A 153 -7.58 -37.26 0.38
CA GLY A 153 -6.17 -37.15 -0.01
C GLY A 153 -5.37 -36.07 0.73
N ALA A 154 -5.91 -35.46 1.78
CA ALA A 154 -5.15 -34.54 2.62
C ALA A 154 -4.13 -35.28 3.49
N GLU A 155 -2.89 -34.79 3.52
CA GLU A 155 -1.81 -35.37 4.30
C GLU A 155 -1.95 -35.07 5.80
N LYS A 156 -2.53 -33.92 6.14
CA LYS A 156 -2.85 -33.57 7.52
C LYS A 156 -4.24 -34.11 7.89
N PRO A 157 -4.36 -34.96 8.93
CA PRO A 157 -5.66 -35.48 9.36
C PRO A 157 -6.53 -34.40 9.99
N SER A 158 -7.84 -34.61 9.95
CA SER A 158 -8.82 -33.85 10.72
C SER A 158 -8.90 -34.38 12.14
N GLU A 159 -9.00 -33.49 13.13
CA GLU A 159 -9.14 -33.88 14.54
C GLU A 159 -10.61 -34.25 14.84
N LEU A 160 -10.81 -35.35 15.54
CA LEU A 160 -12.08 -35.81 16.07
C LEU A 160 -12.01 -35.79 17.60
N LYS A 161 -12.75 -34.87 18.20
CA LYS A 161 -12.94 -34.78 19.65
C LYS A 161 -14.18 -35.60 20.03
N ILE A 162 -14.04 -36.48 21.01
CA ILE A 162 -15.13 -37.27 21.59
C ILE A 162 -15.17 -37.00 23.10
N ASN A 163 -16.37 -36.80 23.64
CA ASN A 163 -16.60 -36.67 25.07
C ASN A 163 -17.80 -37.52 25.51
N PHE A 164 -17.73 -38.07 26.72
CA PHE A 164 -18.84 -38.80 27.33
C PHE A 164 -18.67 -38.88 28.84
N LYS A 165 -19.71 -39.31 29.54
CA LYS A 165 -19.73 -39.50 31.00
C LYS A 165 -20.05 -40.93 31.37
N ASN A 166 -19.65 -41.30 32.59
CA ASN A 166 -20.20 -42.47 33.26
C ASN A 166 -21.58 -42.09 33.85
N GLY A 167 -22.67 -42.58 33.27
CA GLY A 167 -24.03 -42.36 33.76
C GLY A 167 -24.46 -43.30 34.90
N GLY A 168 -23.57 -44.22 35.29
CA GLY A 168 -23.79 -45.14 36.38
C GLY A 168 -23.49 -44.57 37.77
N ASN A 169 -23.71 -45.39 38.79
CA ASN A 169 -23.47 -45.06 40.21
C ASN A 169 -22.22 -45.75 40.79
N ASP A 170 -21.37 -46.31 39.94
CA ASP A 170 -20.12 -46.95 40.34
C ASP A 170 -19.01 -46.63 39.35
N GLU A 171 -17.75 -46.93 39.68
CA GLU A 171 -16.61 -46.66 38.80
C GLU A 171 -16.61 -47.60 37.58
N MET A 172 -16.48 -47.03 36.39
CA MET A 172 -16.17 -47.78 35.17
C MET A 172 -14.66 -48.02 35.12
N LEU A 173 -14.24 -49.28 35.04
CA LEU A 173 -12.83 -49.66 35.06
C LEU A 173 -12.33 -50.01 33.65
N ASN A 174 -11.06 -49.69 33.37
CA ASN A 174 -10.34 -50.10 32.15
C ASN A 174 -11.11 -49.81 30.85
N ILE A 175 -11.65 -48.60 30.75
CA ILE A 175 -12.35 -48.11 29.58
C ILE A 175 -11.39 -48.13 28.39
N SER A 176 -11.87 -48.67 27.27
CA SER A 176 -11.16 -48.64 26.01
C SER A 176 -12.14 -48.34 24.88
N MET A 177 -11.62 -47.70 23.84
CA MET A 177 -12.37 -47.33 22.65
C MET A 177 -11.69 -47.96 21.43
N LYS A 178 -12.49 -48.59 20.57
CA LYS A 178 -12.03 -49.22 19.33
C LYS A 178 -12.90 -48.78 18.16
N VAL A 179 -12.27 -48.48 17.03
CA VAL A 179 -12.97 -48.29 15.75
C VAL A 179 -13.30 -49.67 15.19
N VAL A 180 -14.58 -49.96 14.98
CA VAL A 180 -15.05 -51.26 14.46
C VAL A 180 -15.53 -51.19 13.01
N GLU A 181 -16.03 -50.03 12.58
CA GLU A 181 -16.34 -49.72 11.18
C GLU A 181 -15.78 -48.33 10.88
N SER A 182 -15.00 -48.21 9.81
CA SER A 182 -14.36 -46.96 9.42
C SER A 182 -14.88 -46.38 8.09
N SER A 183 -15.77 -47.09 7.39
CA SER A 183 -16.34 -46.67 6.10
C SER A 183 -15.27 -46.22 5.09
N GLY A 184 -14.14 -46.92 5.05
CA GLY A 184 -13.00 -46.59 4.16
C GLY A 184 -12.13 -45.41 4.61
N LEU A 185 -12.42 -44.80 5.76
CA LEU A 185 -11.58 -43.76 6.37
C LEU A 185 -10.50 -44.39 7.27
N ILE A 186 -9.44 -43.63 7.50
CA ILE A 186 -8.35 -44.00 8.39
C ILE A 186 -8.51 -43.22 9.69
N VAL A 187 -8.66 -43.92 10.81
CA VAL A 187 -8.77 -43.30 12.14
C VAL A 187 -7.56 -43.71 12.99
N THR A 188 -6.82 -42.72 13.50
CA THR A 188 -5.58 -42.90 14.25
C THR A 188 -5.67 -42.25 15.64
N PRO A 189 -5.42 -42.99 16.73
CA PRO A 189 -5.32 -44.45 16.77
C PRO A 189 -6.69 -45.13 16.54
N ASN A 190 -6.69 -46.37 16.06
CA ASN A 190 -7.91 -47.18 15.91
C ASN A 190 -8.33 -47.89 17.21
N PHE A 191 -7.46 -47.88 18.22
CA PHE A 191 -7.70 -48.37 19.57
C PHE A 191 -7.05 -47.43 20.58
N LYS A 192 -7.76 -47.10 21.66
CA LYS A 192 -7.26 -46.22 22.71
C LYS A 192 -7.74 -46.70 24.08
N SER A 193 -6.81 -46.90 25.00
CA SER A 193 -7.13 -47.09 26.42
C SER A 193 -7.37 -45.72 27.06
N LEU A 194 -8.44 -45.62 27.86
CA LEU A 194 -8.96 -44.37 28.42
C LEU A 194 -8.98 -44.35 29.96
N GLY A 195 -8.53 -45.43 30.62
CA GLY A 195 -8.43 -45.50 32.08
C GLY A 195 -9.76 -45.82 32.75
N SER A 196 -10.01 -45.24 33.92
CA SER A 196 -11.27 -45.43 34.67
C SER A 196 -12.04 -44.12 34.75
N LEU A 197 -13.36 -44.21 34.98
CA LEU A 197 -14.24 -43.04 35.06
C LEU A 197 -15.22 -43.19 36.22
N LYS A 198 -15.18 -42.24 37.16
CA LYS A 198 -16.10 -42.21 38.31
C LYS A 198 -17.51 -41.79 37.89
N PRO A 199 -18.53 -42.06 38.70
CA PRO A 199 -19.90 -41.59 38.45
C PRO A 199 -19.97 -40.10 38.14
N GLU A 200 -20.68 -39.76 37.06
CA GLU A 200 -20.86 -38.39 36.52
C GLU A 200 -19.57 -37.66 36.10
N GLU A 201 -18.40 -38.31 36.20
CA GLU A 201 -17.15 -37.78 35.66
C GLU A 201 -17.19 -37.79 34.13
N THR A 202 -16.63 -36.75 33.53
CA THR A 202 -16.56 -36.59 32.07
C THR A 202 -15.18 -36.99 31.58
N LEU A 203 -15.15 -37.81 30.54
CA LEU A 203 -13.95 -38.17 29.81
C LEU A 203 -13.93 -37.44 28.46
N GLU A 204 -12.78 -36.87 28.13
CA GLU A 204 -12.51 -36.23 26.85
C GLU A 204 -11.33 -36.91 26.15
N THR A 205 -11.46 -37.16 24.86
CA THR A 205 -10.41 -37.82 24.08
C THR A 205 -10.38 -37.34 22.63
N PHE A 206 -9.19 -37.37 22.03
CA PHE A 206 -8.94 -36.97 20.65
C PHE A 206 -8.44 -38.14 19.82
N LEU A 207 -8.93 -38.19 18.58
CA LEU A 207 -8.52 -39.09 17.50
C LEU A 207 -8.28 -38.25 16.24
N PHE A 208 -7.62 -38.83 15.25
CA PHE A 208 -7.33 -38.20 13.97
C PHE A 208 -7.96 -39.00 12.83
N VAL A 209 -8.67 -38.32 11.93
CA VAL A 209 -9.37 -38.92 10.79
C VAL A 209 -8.74 -38.43 9.49
N SER A 210 -8.28 -39.36 8.66
CA SER A 210 -7.80 -39.11 7.30
C SER A 210 -8.71 -39.81 6.29
N ALA A 211 -9.00 -39.12 5.19
CA ALA A 211 -9.70 -39.69 4.05
C ALA A 211 -8.68 -39.99 2.94
N PRO A 212 -8.57 -41.24 2.45
CA PRO A 212 -7.80 -41.55 1.25
C PRO A 212 -8.24 -40.72 0.03
N LEU A 213 -7.38 -40.59 -0.99
CA LEU A 213 -7.69 -39.79 -2.18
C LEU A 213 -8.90 -40.33 -2.94
N GLU A 214 -9.04 -41.65 -2.97
CA GLU A 214 -10.12 -42.40 -3.61
C GLU A 214 -11.40 -42.50 -2.76
N ALA A 215 -11.41 -41.92 -1.55
CA ALA A 215 -12.58 -41.92 -0.70
C ALA A 215 -13.76 -41.20 -1.40
N ALA A 216 -14.95 -41.80 -1.32
CA ALA A 216 -16.15 -41.18 -1.85
C ALA A 216 -16.43 -39.85 -1.14
N LEU A 217 -16.94 -38.86 -1.87
CA LEU A 217 -17.38 -37.61 -1.26
C LEU A 217 -18.74 -37.80 -0.59
N GLY A 218 -18.97 -37.13 0.54
CA GLY A 218 -20.25 -37.19 1.27
C GLY A 218 -20.11 -37.68 2.71
N ILE A 219 -21.20 -38.22 3.27
CA ILE A 219 -21.25 -38.62 4.68
C ILE A 219 -20.80 -40.07 4.82
N HIS A 220 -19.79 -40.30 5.65
CA HIS A 220 -19.30 -41.60 6.07
C HIS A 220 -19.68 -41.85 7.53
N GLN A 221 -20.21 -43.03 7.83
CA GLN A 221 -20.55 -43.42 9.20
C GLN A 221 -19.42 -44.26 9.80
N LEU A 222 -18.88 -43.79 10.93
CA LEU A 222 -17.91 -44.52 11.74
C LEU A 222 -18.64 -45.15 12.92
N THR A 223 -18.30 -46.39 13.28
CA THR A 223 -18.81 -47.04 14.49
C THR A 223 -17.66 -47.24 15.47
N PHE A 224 -17.83 -46.68 16.67
CA PHE A 224 -16.93 -46.82 17.80
C PHE A 224 -17.53 -47.79 18.81
N GLN A 225 -16.71 -48.72 19.28
CA GLN A 225 -17.04 -49.61 20.37
C GLN A 225 -16.32 -49.13 21.63
N ILE A 226 -17.09 -48.83 22.68
CA ILE A 226 -16.56 -48.56 24.01
C ILE A 226 -16.74 -49.82 24.86
N LEU A 227 -15.64 -50.32 25.40
CA LEU A 227 -15.61 -51.43 26.33
C LEU A 227 -15.16 -50.93 27.70
N TYR A 228 -15.85 -51.34 28.75
CA TYR A 228 -15.49 -51.04 30.15
C TYR A 228 -15.84 -52.22 31.05
N PHE A 229 -15.23 -52.28 32.22
CA PHE A 229 -15.46 -53.32 33.23
C PHE A 229 -16.19 -52.74 34.44
N ASP A 230 -17.05 -53.55 35.04
CA ASP A 230 -17.66 -53.23 36.33
C ASP A 230 -16.83 -53.73 37.52
N PHE A 231 -17.32 -53.49 38.75
CA PHE A 231 -16.66 -53.91 39.99
C PHE A 231 -16.51 -55.43 40.16
N ARG A 232 -17.21 -56.24 39.37
CA ARG A 232 -17.11 -57.71 39.36
C ARG A 232 -16.05 -58.20 38.37
N GLY A 233 -15.48 -57.30 37.56
CA GLY A 233 -14.58 -57.64 36.47
C GLY A 233 -15.31 -58.17 35.23
N ILE A 234 -16.62 -57.93 35.10
CA ILE A 234 -17.40 -58.29 33.90
C ILE A 234 -17.35 -57.12 32.91
N SER A 235 -17.08 -57.42 31.64
CA SER A 235 -17.04 -56.40 30.59
C SER A 235 -18.42 -56.06 30.05
N HIS A 236 -18.60 -54.80 29.70
CA HIS A 236 -19.75 -54.22 29.04
C HIS A 236 -19.30 -53.53 27.76
N ILE A 237 -20.16 -53.53 26.75
CA ILE A 237 -19.86 -53.00 25.42
C ILE A 237 -21.02 -52.11 24.96
N GLU A 238 -20.69 -50.90 24.51
CA GLU A 238 -21.63 -49.98 23.87
C GLU A 238 -21.07 -49.49 22.53
N ASN A 239 -21.91 -49.41 21.50
CA ASN A 239 -21.51 -48.96 20.17
C ASN A 239 -22.14 -47.59 19.85
N PHE A 240 -21.33 -46.68 19.32
CA PHE A 240 -21.72 -45.33 18.95
C PHE A 240 -21.38 -45.04 17.49
N ASN A 241 -22.31 -44.42 16.78
CA ASN A 241 -22.11 -44.03 15.39
C ASN A 241 -21.82 -42.54 15.30
N ILE A 242 -20.76 -42.18 14.56
CA ILE A 242 -20.34 -40.82 14.28
C ILE A 242 -20.38 -40.59 12.78
N GLN A 243 -20.80 -39.40 12.35
CA GLN A 243 -20.78 -39.01 10.94
C GLN A 243 -19.58 -38.11 10.64
N VAL A 244 -18.80 -38.47 9.63
CA VAL A 244 -17.72 -37.65 9.08
C VAL A 244 -18.07 -37.29 7.65
N LYS A 245 -17.95 -36.00 7.30
CA LYS A 245 -18.20 -35.54 5.93
C LYS A 245 -16.88 -35.44 5.17
N VAL A 246 -16.77 -36.19 4.08
CA VAL A 246 -15.62 -36.15 3.16
C VAL A 246 -15.89 -35.14 2.06
N VAL A 247 -14.93 -34.23 1.84
CA VAL A 247 -14.99 -33.15 0.85
C VAL A 247 -13.75 -33.14 -0.05
N LYS A 248 -13.82 -32.36 -1.14
CA LYS A 248 -12.70 -32.19 -2.09
C LYS A 248 -11.51 -31.48 -1.43
N LEU A 249 -10.33 -31.63 -2.03
CA LEU A 249 -9.14 -30.87 -1.59
C LEU A 249 -9.33 -29.39 -1.86
N LYS A 250 -9.11 -28.58 -0.82
CA LYS A 250 -9.10 -27.12 -0.95
C LYS A 250 -7.92 -26.67 -1.79
N VAL A 251 -8.14 -25.57 -2.52
CA VAL A 251 -7.17 -25.01 -3.46
C VAL A 251 -6.82 -23.58 -3.09
N LYS A 252 -5.52 -23.27 -3.14
CA LYS A 252 -4.95 -21.96 -2.93
C LYS A 252 -4.45 -21.38 -4.26
N ILE A 253 -4.78 -20.12 -4.51
CA ILE A 253 -4.31 -19.34 -5.66
C ILE A 253 -3.44 -18.18 -5.14
N ASP A 254 -2.14 -18.24 -5.41
CA ASP A 254 -1.23 -17.13 -5.17
C ASP A 254 -1.03 -16.35 -6.47
N ILE A 255 -1.30 -15.03 -6.47
CA ILE A 255 -1.19 -14.16 -7.66
C ILE A 255 0.05 -13.28 -7.53
N TYR A 256 0.87 -13.26 -8.58
CA TYR A 256 2.08 -12.45 -8.72
C TYR A 256 1.93 -11.50 -9.91
N ALA A 257 1.83 -10.21 -9.62
CA ALA A 257 1.75 -9.15 -10.61
C ALA A 257 2.32 -7.85 -10.01
N PRO A 258 2.76 -6.89 -10.84
CA PRO A 258 3.07 -5.56 -10.36
C PRO A 258 1.83 -4.89 -9.75
N SER A 259 2.02 -4.06 -8.72
CA SER A 259 0.93 -3.28 -8.13
C SER A 259 0.52 -2.08 -9.00
N THR A 260 1.45 -1.60 -9.83
CA THR A 260 1.32 -0.42 -10.70
C THR A 260 1.95 -0.71 -12.05
N ILE A 261 1.30 -0.28 -13.12
CA ILE A 261 1.80 -0.24 -14.50
C ILE A 261 1.28 1.03 -15.17
N LYS A 262 1.84 1.46 -16.30
CA LYS A 262 1.34 2.63 -17.04
C LYS A 262 0.45 2.25 -18.20
N TYR A 263 -0.35 3.21 -18.68
CA TYR A 263 -1.14 3.06 -19.89
C TYR A 263 -0.28 2.59 -21.07
N LYS A 264 -0.77 1.58 -21.82
CA LYS A 264 -0.09 0.83 -22.89
C LYS A 264 1.09 -0.06 -22.47
N GLU A 265 1.49 -0.08 -21.21
CA GLU A 265 2.52 -1.01 -20.73
C GLU A 265 2.02 -2.46 -20.82
N SER A 266 2.93 -3.39 -21.12
CA SER A 266 2.66 -4.82 -21.09
C SER A 266 3.30 -5.45 -19.86
N THR A 267 2.57 -6.32 -19.17
CA THR A 267 3.06 -7.08 -18.02
C THR A 267 2.60 -8.53 -18.08
N ILE A 268 3.19 -9.38 -17.25
CA ILE A 268 2.83 -10.79 -17.13
C ILE A 268 2.16 -10.98 -15.78
N LEU A 269 0.92 -11.44 -15.79
CA LEU A 269 0.23 -11.91 -14.60
C LEU A 269 0.60 -13.38 -14.42
N THR A 270 1.21 -13.72 -13.29
CA THR A 270 1.58 -15.10 -12.96
C THR A 270 0.76 -15.57 -11.78
N ILE A 271 0.27 -16.80 -11.83
CA ILE A 271 -0.42 -17.43 -10.69
C ILE A 271 0.29 -18.72 -10.33
N LYS A 272 0.20 -19.12 -9.06
CA LYS A 272 0.55 -20.46 -8.58
C LYS A 272 -0.68 -21.11 -7.96
N LEU A 273 -1.06 -22.26 -8.49
CA LEU A 273 -2.18 -23.06 -8.04
C LEU A 273 -1.66 -24.26 -7.24
N LYS A 274 -2.07 -24.36 -5.97
CA LYS A 274 -1.65 -25.44 -5.07
C LYS A 274 -2.82 -26.02 -4.30
N ASP A 275 -2.71 -27.29 -3.91
CA ASP A 275 -3.64 -27.92 -2.99
C ASP A 275 -3.29 -27.61 -1.52
N VAL A 276 -4.10 -28.13 -0.59
CA VAL A 276 -3.89 -28.01 0.87
C VAL A 276 -2.58 -28.65 1.36
N ASN A 277 -1.97 -29.53 0.56
CA ASN A 277 -0.69 -30.18 0.85
C ASN A 277 0.50 -29.41 0.26
N GLU A 278 0.28 -28.18 -0.23
CA GLU A 278 1.28 -27.36 -0.95
C GLU A 278 1.78 -27.98 -2.26
N LYS A 279 1.11 -28.99 -2.80
CA LYS A 279 1.46 -29.62 -4.07
C LYS A 279 0.89 -28.82 -5.24
N PRO A 280 1.67 -28.63 -6.34
CA PRO A 280 1.18 -27.93 -7.51
C PRO A 280 0.05 -28.69 -8.18
N ILE A 281 -1.00 -27.98 -8.60
CA ILE A 281 -2.08 -28.54 -9.41
C ILE A 281 -1.72 -28.32 -10.88
N VAL A 282 -1.49 -29.41 -11.61
CA VAL A 282 -0.95 -29.41 -12.98
C VAL A 282 -2.08 -29.47 -14.02
N GLU A 283 -1.89 -28.83 -15.18
CA GLU A 283 -2.83 -28.79 -16.31
C GLU A 283 -4.24 -28.29 -15.94
N ALA A 284 -4.36 -27.51 -14.88
CA ALA A 284 -5.62 -26.95 -14.42
C ALA A 284 -5.97 -25.67 -15.18
N PRO A 285 -7.20 -25.54 -15.71
CA PRO A 285 -7.64 -24.33 -16.39
C PRO A 285 -7.89 -23.21 -15.38
N VAL A 286 -7.19 -22.09 -15.55
CA VAL A 286 -7.34 -20.90 -14.73
C VAL A 286 -7.78 -19.73 -15.60
N LYS A 287 -8.84 -19.04 -15.17
CA LYS A 287 -9.44 -17.92 -15.88
C LYS A 287 -9.07 -16.61 -15.20
N PHE A 288 -8.80 -15.59 -16.00
CA PHE A 288 -8.43 -14.26 -15.54
C PHE A 288 -9.50 -13.25 -15.93
N TYR A 289 -9.81 -12.34 -15.02
CA TYR A 289 -10.79 -11.28 -15.19
C TYR A 289 -10.24 -9.94 -14.74
N LEU A 290 -10.68 -8.85 -15.39
CA LEU A 290 -10.44 -7.47 -15.00
C LEU A 290 -11.79 -6.81 -14.70
N ASN A 291 -12.05 -6.43 -13.44
CA ASN A 291 -13.36 -5.96 -12.98
C ASN A 291 -14.50 -6.87 -13.48
N SER A 292 -14.35 -8.18 -13.28
CA SER A 292 -15.29 -9.23 -13.72
C SER A 292 -15.45 -9.41 -15.24
N SER A 293 -14.73 -8.66 -16.08
CA SER A 293 -14.67 -8.91 -17.52
C SER A 293 -13.57 -9.94 -17.83
N PHE A 294 -13.91 -11.00 -18.56
CA PHE A 294 -12.97 -12.05 -18.93
C PHE A 294 -11.86 -11.50 -19.84
N ILE A 295 -10.59 -11.70 -19.46
CA ILE A 295 -9.41 -11.23 -20.22
C ILE A 295 -8.57 -12.36 -20.79
N GLY A 296 -8.75 -13.60 -20.31
CA GLY A 296 -8.04 -14.76 -20.85
C GLY A 296 -8.08 -15.96 -19.92
N MET A 297 -7.55 -17.08 -20.41
CA MET A 297 -7.35 -18.29 -19.62
C MET A 297 -6.06 -18.98 -20.04
N ASN A 298 -5.48 -19.75 -19.13
CA ASN A 298 -4.34 -20.61 -19.42
C ASN A 298 -4.37 -21.86 -18.53
N LEU A 299 -3.60 -22.89 -18.89
CA LEU A 299 -3.40 -24.08 -18.07
C LEU A 299 -2.19 -23.90 -17.16
N THR A 300 -2.24 -24.50 -15.96
CA THR A 300 -1.06 -24.55 -15.09
C THR A 300 -0.02 -25.54 -15.61
N SER A 301 1.25 -25.20 -15.41
CA SER A 301 2.41 -26.03 -15.73
C SER A 301 2.62 -27.17 -14.72
N ASN A 302 3.69 -27.94 -14.90
CA ASN A 302 4.15 -28.96 -13.93
C ASN A 302 4.56 -28.37 -12.56
N THR A 303 4.80 -27.05 -12.47
CA THR A 303 5.05 -26.33 -11.21
C THR A 303 3.79 -25.67 -10.64
N GLY A 304 2.63 -25.90 -11.26
CA GLY A 304 1.36 -25.28 -10.87
C GLY A 304 1.25 -23.82 -11.28
N GLU A 305 2.12 -23.35 -12.18
CA GLU A 305 2.16 -21.96 -12.63
C GLU A 305 1.36 -21.74 -13.91
N ALA A 306 0.54 -20.70 -13.97
CA ALA A 306 -0.07 -20.23 -15.22
C ALA A 306 0.23 -18.74 -15.41
N THR A 307 0.41 -18.32 -16.67
CA THR A 307 0.73 -16.92 -17.00
C THR A 307 -0.24 -16.34 -18.02
N LEU A 308 -0.49 -15.04 -17.92
CA LEU A 308 -1.24 -14.27 -18.91
C LEU A 308 -0.50 -12.96 -19.20
N ILE A 309 -0.26 -12.68 -20.48
CA ILE A 309 0.24 -11.37 -20.93
C ILE A 309 -0.91 -10.37 -20.87
N PHE A 310 -0.77 -9.34 -20.04
CA PHE A 310 -1.74 -8.27 -19.86
C PHE A 310 -1.22 -6.97 -20.47
N ASN A 311 -1.96 -6.42 -21.43
CA ASN A 311 -1.65 -5.14 -22.06
C ASN A 311 -2.57 -4.05 -21.48
N ALA A 312 -1.99 -3.01 -20.90
CA ALA A 312 -2.69 -1.94 -20.18
C ALA A 312 -3.38 -0.91 -21.09
N ASN A 313 -4.21 -1.38 -22.02
CA ASN A 313 -4.98 -0.54 -22.95
C ASN A 313 -6.30 -0.02 -22.34
N PHE A 314 -6.30 0.20 -21.02
CA PHE A 314 -7.45 0.66 -20.25
C PHE A 314 -7.15 2.03 -19.65
N LYS A 315 -8.20 2.80 -19.32
CA LYS A 315 -8.02 4.13 -18.75
C LYS A 315 -7.18 4.09 -17.47
N ALA A 316 -6.42 5.14 -17.18
CA ALA A 316 -5.71 5.22 -15.91
C ALA A 316 -6.71 5.14 -14.73
N GLY A 317 -6.41 4.30 -13.74
CA GLY A 317 -7.33 3.97 -12.65
C GLY A 317 -6.94 2.69 -11.91
N LYS A 318 -7.76 2.30 -10.94
CA LYS A 318 -7.59 1.05 -10.18
C LYS A 318 -8.52 -0.02 -10.73
N TYR A 319 -7.99 -1.23 -10.91
CA TYR A 319 -8.69 -2.37 -11.43
C TYR A 319 -8.51 -3.58 -10.51
N LYS A 320 -9.56 -4.38 -10.36
CA LYS A 320 -9.52 -5.67 -9.67
C LYS A 320 -9.15 -6.74 -10.69
N VAL A 321 -8.01 -7.39 -10.51
CA VAL A 321 -7.64 -8.59 -11.26
C VAL A 321 -8.13 -9.79 -10.46
N GLU A 322 -9.05 -10.54 -11.03
CA GLU A 322 -9.63 -11.73 -10.41
C GLU A 322 -9.16 -12.97 -11.18
N VAL A 323 -8.85 -14.02 -10.43
CA VAL A 323 -8.39 -15.29 -10.97
C VAL A 323 -9.31 -16.37 -10.43
N GLU A 324 -9.85 -17.19 -11.31
CA GLU A 324 -10.80 -18.26 -10.99
C GLU A 324 -10.27 -19.61 -11.47
N TYR A 325 -10.21 -20.55 -10.54
CA TYR A 325 -10.12 -21.97 -10.83
C TYR A 325 -11.50 -22.61 -10.60
N PRO A 326 -12.16 -23.15 -11.64
CA PRO A 326 -13.53 -23.68 -11.53
C PRO A 326 -13.64 -24.98 -10.73
N GLY A 327 -12.53 -25.55 -10.28
CA GLY A 327 -12.50 -26.85 -9.59
C GLY A 327 -12.38 -28.03 -10.56
N SER A 328 -12.33 -29.23 -9.99
CA SER A 328 -12.34 -30.51 -10.70
C SER A 328 -13.07 -31.58 -9.88
N ASN A 329 -12.96 -32.85 -10.25
CA ASN A 329 -13.53 -33.95 -9.45
C ASN A 329 -12.80 -34.11 -8.10
N ILE A 330 -11.52 -33.76 -8.03
CA ILE A 330 -10.66 -33.94 -6.85
C ILE A 330 -10.53 -32.64 -6.06
N PHE A 331 -10.40 -31.52 -6.77
CA PHE A 331 -10.11 -30.22 -6.19
C PHE A 331 -11.34 -29.31 -6.16
N GLU A 332 -11.50 -28.56 -5.08
CA GLU A 332 -12.55 -27.55 -4.93
C GLU A 332 -12.30 -26.36 -5.86
N ALA A 333 -13.37 -25.68 -6.27
CA ALA A 333 -13.26 -24.40 -6.96
C ALA A 333 -12.63 -23.35 -6.03
N SER A 334 -11.85 -22.43 -6.59
CA SER A 334 -11.19 -21.38 -5.82
C SER A 334 -11.09 -20.11 -6.65
N ASN A 335 -11.13 -18.97 -5.97
CA ASN A 335 -10.90 -17.68 -6.59
C ASN A 335 -10.00 -16.83 -5.70
N SER A 336 -9.25 -15.93 -6.33
CA SER A 336 -8.41 -14.96 -5.65
C SER A 336 -8.39 -13.67 -6.45
N SER A 337 -8.05 -12.56 -5.80
CA SER A 337 -7.98 -11.28 -6.49
C SER A 337 -6.95 -10.34 -5.89
N ILE A 338 -6.43 -9.47 -6.73
CA ILE A 338 -5.52 -8.37 -6.36
C ILE A 338 -5.99 -7.07 -7.00
N THR A 339 -5.45 -5.94 -6.54
CA THR A 339 -5.67 -4.64 -7.18
C THR A 339 -4.46 -4.29 -8.03
N LEU A 340 -4.71 -3.93 -9.29
CA LEU A 340 -3.73 -3.39 -10.23
C LEU A 340 -4.06 -1.92 -10.50
N THR A 341 -3.07 -1.03 -10.37
CA THR A 341 -3.24 0.39 -10.71
C THR A 341 -2.61 0.65 -12.06
N ILE A 342 -3.39 1.21 -12.99
CA ILE A 342 -2.91 1.73 -14.27
C ILE A 342 -2.69 3.24 -14.11
N GLU A 343 -1.45 3.68 -14.23
CA GLU A 343 -1.06 5.09 -14.18
C GLU A 343 -1.05 5.71 -15.58
N LYS A 344 -1.02 7.03 -15.63
CA LYS A 344 -0.92 7.75 -16.90
C LYS A 344 0.48 7.56 -17.50
N ALA A 345 0.54 7.36 -18.82
CA ALA A 345 1.80 7.38 -19.54
C ALA A 345 2.39 8.80 -19.57
N SER A 346 3.70 8.91 -19.36
CA SER A 346 4.44 10.15 -19.48
C SER A 346 4.43 10.63 -20.93
N THR A 347 4.49 11.95 -21.12
CA THR A 347 4.52 12.57 -22.46
C THR A 347 5.69 13.52 -22.60
N LYS A 348 6.08 13.76 -23.85
CA LYS A 348 7.16 14.67 -24.23
C LYS A 348 6.74 15.52 -25.42
N ILE A 349 7.06 16.81 -25.34
CA ILE A 349 6.94 17.74 -26.46
C ILE A 349 8.31 18.00 -27.07
N VAL A 350 8.36 18.04 -28.41
CA VAL A 350 9.47 18.56 -29.20
C VAL A 350 8.99 19.78 -29.96
N ILE A 351 9.73 20.89 -29.91
CA ILE A 351 9.42 22.13 -30.62
C ILE A 351 10.45 22.32 -31.73
N GLU A 352 9.97 22.54 -32.95
CA GLU A 352 10.76 22.99 -34.09
C GLU A 352 10.33 24.43 -34.41
N ALA A 353 11.24 25.38 -34.19
CA ALA A 353 11.03 26.81 -34.41
C ALA A 353 12.28 27.41 -35.05
N PRO A 354 12.16 28.50 -35.82
CA PRO A 354 13.32 29.20 -36.36
C PRO A 354 14.13 29.87 -35.23
N GLU A 355 15.46 29.92 -35.39
CA GLU A 355 16.35 30.57 -34.42
C GLU A 355 16.14 32.09 -34.37
N THR A 356 15.83 32.69 -35.54
CA THR A 356 15.58 34.11 -35.71
C THR A 356 14.21 34.39 -36.34
N GLY A 357 13.65 35.55 -36.03
CA GLY A 357 12.45 36.09 -36.68
C GLY A 357 12.56 37.61 -36.78
N LYS A 358 11.58 38.26 -37.40
CA LYS A 358 11.51 39.72 -37.49
C LYS A 358 10.20 40.24 -36.94
N VAL A 359 10.22 41.43 -36.34
CA VAL A 359 9.01 42.09 -35.87
C VAL A 359 8.00 42.21 -37.00
N ASN A 360 6.75 41.82 -36.72
CA ASN A 360 5.63 41.79 -37.67
C ASN A 360 5.76 40.83 -38.86
N GLU A 361 6.72 39.90 -38.86
CA GLU A 361 6.77 38.80 -39.83
C GLU A 361 6.27 37.49 -39.20
N GLU A 362 5.55 36.68 -39.97
CA GLU A 362 5.02 35.41 -39.48
C GLU A 362 6.08 34.31 -39.54
N SER A 363 6.22 33.57 -38.44
CA SER A 363 7.07 32.39 -38.31
C SER A 363 6.22 31.15 -38.05
N LEU A 364 6.55 30.05 -38.72
CA LEU A 364 5.92 28.76 -38.46
C LEU A 364 6.64 28.04 -37.31
N ILE A 365 5.88 27.63 -36.31
CA ILE A 365 6.35 26.78 -35.20
C ILE A 365 5.63 25.44 -35.30
N LYS A 366 6.39 24.35 -35.35
CA LYS A 366 5.85 22.99 -35.30
C LYS A 366 6.11 22.39 -33.92
N VAL A 367 5.12 21.68 -33.41
CA VAL A 367 5.18 20.99 -32.13
C VAL A 367 4.84 19.54 -32.38
N LYS A 368 5.65 18.61 -31.85
CA LYS A 368 5.38 17.18 -31.86
C LYS A 368 5.19 16.65 -30.45
N LEU A 369 4.08 15.98 -30.19
CA LEU A 369 3.74 15.34 -28.93
C LEU A 369 3.84 13.82 -29.06
N ILE A 370 4.67 13.21 -28.21
CA ILE A 370 4.87 11.76 -28.14
C ILE A 370 4.70 11.27 -26.70
N ASP A 371 4.38 9.99 -26.54
CA ASP A 371 4.44 9.30 -25.25
C ASP A 371 5.85 8.76 -24.94
N GLU A 372 6.02 8.17 -23.76
CA GLU A 372 7.29 7.58 -23.32
C GLU A 372 7.75 6.37 -24.14
N TYR A 373 6.87 5.80 -24.96
CA TYR A 373 7.16 4.72 -25.89
C TYR A 373 7.49 5.24 -27.31
N ASN A 374 7.63 6.56 -27.45
CA ASN A 374 7.85 7.27 -28.72
C ASN A 374 6.69 7.15 -29.72
N GLU A 375 5.49 6.79 -29.26
CA GLU A 375 4.30 6.79 -30.10
C GLU A 375 3.68 8.18 -30.15
N SER A 376 3.11 8.54 -31.30
CA SER A 376 2.54 9.87 -31.52
C SER A 376 1.16 9.99 -30.89
N ILE A 377 0.90 11.11 -30.21
CA ILE A 377 -0.39 11.37 -29.56
C ILE A 377 -1.20 12.34 -30.42
N GLY A 378 -2.19 11.82 -31.15
CA GLY A 378 -3.10 12.61 -31.98
C GLY A 378 -4.33 13.13 -31.23
N GLY A 379 -4.91 14.23 -31.73
CA GLY A 379 -6.11 14.87 -31.17
C GLY A 379 -5.89 15.60 -29.85
N ALA A 380 -4.65 15.79 -29.41
CA ALA A 380 -4.32 16.45 -28.16
C ALA A 380 -4.24 17.97 -28.33
N THR A 381 -4.79 18.72 -27.37
CA THR A 381 -4.74 20.17 -27.35
C THR A 381 -3.39 20.67 -26.82
N ILE A 382 -2.68 21.44 -27.64
CA ILE A 382 -1.44 22.13 -27.29
C ILE A 382 -1.72 23.62 -27.16
N LYS A 383 -1.25 24.22 -26.06
CA LYS A 383 -1.22 25.68 -25.86
C LYS A 383 0.20 26.18 -26.05
N LEU A 384 0.39 27.08 -27.01
CA LEU A 384 1.66 27.74 -27.29
C LEU A 384 1.64 29.16 -26.72
N HIS A 385 2.47 29.43 -25.72
CA HIS A 385 2.66 30.75 -25.13
C HIS A 385 3.88 31.42 -25.76
N ALA A 386 3.69 32.60 -26.32
CA ALA A 386 4.74 33.42 -26.94
C ALA A 386 4.41 34.90 -26.70
N ASP A 387 5.29 35.64 -26.03
CA ASP A 387 4.99 36.99 -25.51
C ASP A 387 3.72 37.00 -24.66
N SER A 388 2.75 37.86 -25.00
CA SER A 388 1.40 37.93 -24.42
C SER A 388 0.37 37.09 -25.20
N GLN A 389 0.77 36.37 -26.25
CA GLN A 389 -0.12 35.59 -27.10
C GLN A 389 -0.20 34.13 -26.62
N ILE A 390 -1.41 33.58 -26.68
CA ILE A 390 -1.66 32.15 -26.44
C ILE A 390 -2.36 31.59 -27.68
N LEU A 391 -1.65 30.72 -28.39
CA LEU A 391 -2.20 30.00 -29.55
C LEU A 391 -2.60 28.59 -29.12
N THR A 392 -3.72 28.09 -29.63
CA THR A 392 -4.21 26.73 -29.33
C THR A 392 -4.34 25.93 -30.61
N GLY A 393 -3.86 24.69 -30.60
CA GLY A 393 -3.90 23.81 -31.76
C GLY A 393 -4.03 22.35 -31.34
N LEU A 394 -4.59 21.53 -32.23
CA LEU A 394 -4.71 20.09 -32.04
C LEU A 394 -3.59 19.36 -32.77
N THR A 395 -3.06 18.31 -32.17
CA THR A 395 -2.13 17.40 -32.85
C THR A 395 -2.87 16.54 -33.88
N ASN A 396 -2.25 16.30 -35.03
CA ASN A 396 -2.74 15.34 -36.03
C ASN A 396 -2.41 13.89 -35.64
N SER A 397 -2.70 12.91 -36.50
CA SER A 397 -2.39 11.48 -36.24
C SER A 397 -0.90 11.17 -36.07
N LEU A 398 -0.01 12.05 -36.52
CA LEU A 398 1.45 11.96 -36.33
C LEU A 398 1.92 12.74 -35.08
N GLY A 399 0.99 13.20 -34.24
CA GLY A 399 1.29 13.94 -33.02
C GLY A 399 1.73 15.38 -33.27
N GLU A 400 1.54 15.92 -34.47
CA GLU A 400 2.06 17.23 -34.87
C GLU A 400 0.98 18.32 -34.83
N ALA A 401 1.31 19.47 -34.23
CA ALA A 401 0.54 20.69 -34.28
C ALA A 401 1.39 21.81 -34.92
N LYS A 402 0.75 22.68 -35.70
CA LYS A 402 1.42 23.81 -36.39
C LYS A 402 0.81 25.13 -35.92
N PHE A 403 1.67 26.10 -35.64
CA PHE A 403 1.30 27.41 -35.15
C PHE A 403 1.97 28.50 -36.00
N THR A 404 1.19 29.50 -36.39
CA THR A 404 1.72 30.72 -37.01
C THR A 404 1.90 31.78 -35.93
N TYR A 405 3.13 32.18 -35.67
CA TYR A 405 3.48 33.16 -34.65
C TYR A 405 4.02 34.43 -35.28
N LYS A 406 3.47 35.58 -34.87
CA LYS A 406 3.89 36.91 -35.34
C LYS A 406 4.37 37.74 -34.14
N PRO A 407 5.69 37.96 -33.97
CA PRO A 407 6.21 38.73 -32.85
C PRO A 407 5.92 40.22 -33.06
N LEU A 408 5.48 40.89 -32.00
CA LEU A 408 5.16 42.32 -32.04
C LEU A 408 6.33 43.21 -31.62
N ASN A 409 7.31 42.64 -30.89
CA ASN A 409 8.44 43.33 -30.31
C ASN A 409 9.75 42.56 -30.59
N LYS A 410 10.86 43.29 -30.66
CA LYS A 410 12.21 42.75 -30.83
C LYS A 410 12.72 42.14 -29.52
N GLY A 411 13.69 41.23 -29.62
CA GLY A 411 14.36 40.65 -28.46
C GLY A 411 14.27 39.14 -28.42
N ARG A 412 14.63 38.55 -27.27
CA ARG A 412 14.60 37.09 -27.08
C ARG A 412 13.23 36.67 -26.56
N ILE A 413 12.44 36.02 -27.40
CA ILE A 413 11.10 35.56 -27.06
C ILE A 413 11.17 34.09 -26.66
N GLN A 414 10.75 33.78 -25.43
CA GLN A 414 10.62 32.41 -24.97
C GLN A 414 9.27 31.83 -25.41
N ILE A 415 9.32 30.74 -26.17
CA ILE A 415 8.16 29.98 -26.60
C ILE A 415 7.97 28.82 -25.62
N LYS A 416 6.77 28.69 -25.05
CA LYS A 416 6.37 27.54 -24.22
C LYS A 416 5.24 26.79 -24.88
N ALA A 417 5.49 25.55 -25.30
CA ALA A 417 4.43 24.62 -25.69
C ALA A 417 4.01 23.81 -24.46
N LEU A 418 2.71 23.81 -24.16
CA LEU A 418 2.10 23.14 -23.00
C LEU A 418 1.05 22.13 -23.47
N TYR A 419 1.16 20.91 -22.96
CA TYR A 419 0.11 19.91 -22.98
C TYR A 419 -0.36 19.65 -21.54
N GLU A 420 -1.65 19.87 -21.27
CA GLU A 420 -2.22 19.75 -19.92
C GLU A 420 -2.46 18.30 -19.47
N GLY A 421 -2.23 17.32 -20.35
CA GLY A 421 -2.54 15.91 -20.09
C GLY A 421 -4.00 15.58 -20.39
N ASN A 422 -4.34 14.31 -20.25
CA ASN A 422 -5.72 13.82 -20.33
C ASN A 422 -5.93 12.63 -19.38
N GLU A 423 -6.98 11.82 -19.58
CA GLU A 423 -7.27 10.64 -18.75
C GLU A 423 -6.11 9.64 -18.71
N ASN A 424 -5.39 9.46 -19.82
CA ASN A 424 -4.39 8.38 -20.00
C ASN A 424 -2.95 8.87 -20.06
N TYR A 425 -2.75 10.18 -20.26
CA TYR A 425 -1.45 10.78 -20.48
C TYR A 425 -1.19 11.94 -19.51
N SER A 426 0.02 11.99 -18.97
CA SER A 426 0.47 13.05 -18.06
C SER A 426 0.73 14.36 -18.81
N SER A 427 0.60 15.50 -18.13
CA SER A 427 0.95 16.82 -18.66
C SER A 427 2.44 16.96 -18.93
N CYS A 428 2.83 17.71 -19.95
CA CYS A 428 4.22 18.10 -20.16
C CYS A 428 4.32 19.47 -20.82
N TYR A 429 5.52 20.05 -20.80
CA TYR A 429 5.81 21.27 -21.54
C TYR A 429 7.23 21.24 -22.10
N ALA A 430 7.47 22.05 -23.13
CA ALA A 430 8.79 22.31 -23.67
C ALA A 430 9.00 23.81 -23.86
N LEU A 431 10.25 24.23 -23.86
CA LEU A 431 10.67 25.61 -24.05
C LEU A 431 11.63 25.71 -25.22
N THR A 432 11.52 26.78 -26.00
CA THR A 432 12.52 27.21 -26.96
C THR A 432 12.60 28.73 -26.99
N ILE A 433 13.59 29.31 -27.66
CA ILE A 433 13.78 30.77 -27.75
C ILE A 433 13.89 31.14 -29.24
N ILE A 434 13.18 32.19 -29.63
CA ILE A 434 13.33 32.85 -30.93
C ILE A 434 13.94 34.23 -30.70
N THR A 435 15.00 34.57 -31.44
CA THR A 435 15.57 35.92 -31.41
C THR A 435 14.92 36.79 -32.49
N VAL A 436 14.13 37.77 -32.07
CA VAL A 436 13.39 38.65 -32.97
C VAL A 436 14.21 39.91 -33.27
N GLU A 437 14.56 40.07 -34.54
CA GLU A 437 15.23 41.25 -35.07
C GLU A 437 14.25 42.43 -35.21
N PRO A 438 14.70 43.66 -34.90
CA PRO A 438 13.90 44.86 -35.12
C PRO A 438 13.70 45.17 -36.60
N ILE A 439 12.65 45.94 -36.89
CA ILE A 439 12.49 46.62 -38.18
C ILE A 439 13.57 47.71 -38.28
N LYS A 440 14.34 47.70 -39.38
CA LYS A 440 15.42 48.66 -39.58
C LYS A 440 14.84 50.06 -39.82
N THR A 441 15.56 51.09 -39.38
CA THR A 441 15.17 52.50 -39.59
C THR A 441 16.21 53.27 -40.39
N SER A 442 15.72 54.26 -41.14
CA SER A 442 16.53 55.25 -41.84
C SER A 442 16.21 56.64 -41.30
N LEU A 443 17.25 57.42 -41.04
CA LEU A 443 17.13 58.77 -40.50
C LEU A 443 17.80 59.73 -41.48
N THR A 444 17.03 60.66 -42.02
CA THR A 444 17.51 61.67 -42.98
C THR A 444 17.49 63.04 -42.32
N LEU A 445 18.62 63.75 -42.35
CA LEU A 445 18.74 65.11 -41.82
C LEU A 445 18.79 66.10 -42.98
N ILE A 446 17.82 67.01 -43.02
CA ILE A 446 17.69 68.07 -44.03
C ILE A 446 18.03 69.39 -43.36
N THR A 447 19.03 70.07 -43.91
CA THR A 447 19.51 71.36 -43.44
C THR A 447 19.70 72.32 -44.59
N GLN A 448 19.74 73.60 -44.27
CA GLN A 448 20.09 74.67 -45.20
C GLN A 448 21.20 75.52 -44.59
N PRO A 449 21.99 76.23 -45.42
CA PRO A 449 22.87 77.29 -44.94
C PRO A 449 22.15 78.25 -44.01
N PHE A 450 22.83 78.73 -42.97
CA PHE A 450 22.22 79.64 -41.99
C PHE A 450 22.84 81.03 -42.05
N ILE A 451 22.10 82.06 -41.69
CA ILE A 451 22.66 83.41 -41.50
C ILE A 451 23.09 83.52 -40.03
N GLN A 452 24.30 84.02 -39.78
CA GLN A 452 24.78 84.21 -38.41
C GLN A 452 23.83 85.11 -37.63
N GLY A 453 23.49 84.71 -36.40
CA GLY A 453 22.55 85.46 -35.55
C GLY A 453 21.07 85.25 -35.88
N ASN A 454 20.71 84.47 -36.91
CA ASN A 454 19.33 84.03 -37.15
C ASN A 454 19.03 82.68 -36.49
N GLU A 455 17.74 82.37 -36.36
CA GLU A 455 17.29 81.03 -35.96
C GLU A 455 17.62 80.02 -37.07
N ILE A 456 18.28 78.93 -36.68
CA ILE A 456 18.58 77.78 -37.52
C ILE A 456 17.47 76.77 -37.30
N GLN A 457 16.77 76.41 -38.36
CA GLN A 457 15.79 75.33 -38.34
C GLN A 457 16.35 74.11 -39.09
N VAL A 458 16.32 72.95 -38.43
CA VAL A 458 16.68 71.68 -39.06
C VAL A 458 15.53 70.70 -39.00
N LYS A 459 15.39 69.89 -40.05
CA LYS A 459 14.35 68.87 -40.20
C LYS A 459 14.99 67.50 -40.23
N ALA A 460 14.54 66.59 -39.38
CA ALA A 460 14.85 65.17 -39.49
C ALA A 460 13.61 64.41 -39.97
N ILE A 461 13.79 63.41 -40.82
CA ILE A 461 12.75 62.49 -41.27
C ILE A 461 13.17 61.07 -40.90
N LEU A 462 12.36 60.41 -40.07
CA LEU A 462 12.55 59.02 -39.65
C LEU A 462 11.57 58.11 -40.40
N LYS A 463 12.10 57.12 -41.11
CA LYS A 463 11.32 56.11 -41.83
C LYS A 463 11.77 54.70 -41.46
N ASP A 464 10.87 53.72 -41.61
CA ASP A 464 11.22 52.30 -41.53
C ASP A 464 11.88 51.80 -42.85
N GLU A 465 12.25 50.53 -42.90
CA GLU A 465 12.87 49.89 -44.08
C GLU A 465 11.93 49.77 -45.28
N PHE A 466 10.62 49.96 -45.08
CA PHE A 466 9.59 49.96 -46.12
C PHE A 466 9.22 51.39 -46.56
N ASN A 467 9.98 52.42 -46.13
CA ASN A 467 9.73 53.84 -46.36
C ASN A 467 8.48 54.42 -45.69
N ASN A 468 7.88 53.72 -44.73
CA ASN A 468 6.78 54.27 -43.95
C ASN A 468 7.31 55.26 -42.89
N PRO A 469 6.62 56.40 -42.67
CA PRO A 469 7.01 57.34 -41.62
C PRO A 469 6.80 56.74 -40.23
N ILE A 470 7.77 56.96 -39.32
CA ILE A 470 7.66 56.52 -37.92
C ILE A 470 7.26 57.72 -37.06
N SER A 471 5.99 57.75 -36.62
CA SER A 471 5.43 58.81 -35.79
C SER A 471 5.71 58.63 -34.29
N ASN A 472 5.67 59.73 -33.52
CA ASN A 472 5.86 59.76 -32.06
C ASN A 472 7.18 59.13 -31.59
N ALA A 473 8.19 59.08 -32.44
CA ALA A 473 9.52 58.61 -32.09
C ALA A 473 10.37 59.76 -31.53
N SER A 474 11.05 59.52 -30.43
CA SER A 474 11.95 60.50 -29.81
C SER A 474 13.26 60.61 -30.57
N LEU A 475 13.47 61.74 -31.24
CA LEU A 475 14.72 62.09 -31.92
C LEU A 475 15.53 63.07 -31.07
N THR A 476 16.79 62.74 -30.81
CA THR A 476 17.71 63.60 -30.07
C THR A 476 18.56 64.40 -31.05
N PHE A 477 18.35 65.71 -31.12
CA PHE A 477 19.21 66.63 -31.86
C PHE A 477 20.35 67.10 -30.96
N THR A 478 21.57 67.09 -31.47
CA THR A 478 22.77 67.60 -30.79
C THR A 478 23.52 68.51 -31.75
N PHE A 479 23.68 69.77 -31.35
CA PHE A 479 24.43 70.78 -32.09
C PHE A 479 25.80 70.93 -31.44
N ILE A 480 26.83 70.71 -32.26
CA ILE A 480 28.22 70.62 -31.83
C ILE A 480 29.02 71.71 -32.52
N VAL A 481 29.71 72.53 -31.73
CA VAL A 481 30.59 73.61 -32.22
C VAL A 481 31.96 73.42 -31.57
N ASN A 482 33.02 73.45 -32.37
CA ASN A 482 34.40 73.21 -31.91
C ASN A 482 34.51 71.94 -31.05
N ASP A 483 33.92 70.85 -31.53
CA ASP A 483 33.85 69.53 -30.87
C ASP A 483 33.12 69.46 -29.52
N ASN A 484 32.48 70.54 -29.07
CA ASN A 484 31.68 70.57 -27.85
C ASN A 484 30.18 70.57 -28.17
N PRO A 485 29.36 69.69 -27.56
CA PRO A 485 27.90 69.71 -27.70
C PRO A 485 27.35 70.91 -26.93
N ILE A 486 26.87 71.93 -27.64
CA ILE A 486 26.43 73.20 -27.05
C ILE A 486 24.91 73.29 -26.88
N TYR A 487 24.14 72.52 -27.64
CA TYR A 487 22.69 72.45 -27.51
C TYR A 487 22.22 71.03 -27.81
N LYS A 488 21.30 70.53 -26.98
CA LYS A 488 20.71 69.21 -27.10
C LYS A 488 19.22 69.27 -26.80
N GLU A 489 18.42 68.72 -27.69
CA GLU A 489 16.97 68.70 -27.58
C GLU A 489 16.44 67.34 -28.00
N THR A 490 15.34 66.89 -27.38
CA THR A 490 14.61 65.70 -27.83
C THR A 490 13.24 66.12 -28.35
N VAL A 491 12.94 65.76 -29.59
CA VAL A 491 11.70 66.13 -30.29
C VAL A 491 11.01 64.87 -30.78
N LEU A 492 9.70 64.80 -30.64
CA LEU A 492 8.89 63.70 -31.17
C LEU A 492 8.62 63.93 -32.66
N THR A 493 8.69 62.86 -33.45
CA THR A 493 8.26 62.90 -34.85
C THR A 493 6.73 63.05 -34.96
N ASN A 494 6.27 63.81 -35.95
CA ASN A 494 4.85 63.93 -36.29
C ASN A 494 4.35 62.70 -37.09
N ASN A 495 3.10 62.72 -37.55
CA ASN A 495 2.49 61.64 -38.34
C ASN A 495 3.20 61.37 -39.69
N PHE A 496 4.01 62.30 -40.18
CA PHE A 496 4.83 62.15 -41.38
C PHE A 496 6.27 61.69 -41.06
N GLY A 497 6.56 61.34 -39.81
CA GLY A 497 7.89 60.92 -39.38
C GLY A 497 8.88 62.08 -39.26
N GLU A 498 8.40 63.33 -39.24
CA GLU A 498 9.23 64.52 -39.27
C GLU A 498 9.38 65.13 -37.88
N ALA A 499 10.59 65.53 -37.52
CA ALA A 499 10.87 66.33 -36.33
C ALA A 499 11.67 67.58 -36.70
N PHE A 500 11.38 68.68 -36.02
CA PHE A 500 12.03 69.97 -36.27
C PHE A 500 12.68 70.46 -34.98
N SER A 501 13.96 70.84 -35.05
CA SER A 501 14.65 71.51 -33.96
C SER A 501 15.12 72.89 -34.41
N LYS A 502 15.06 73.85 -33.49
CA LYS A 502 15.36 75.26 -33.72
C LYS A 502 16.41 75.72 -32.71
N CYS A 503 17.42 76.43 -33.17
CA CYS A 503 18.45 76.98 -32.28
C CYS A 503 19.02 78.28 -32.85
N LYS A 504 19.63 79.10 -31.98
CA LYS A 504 20.27 80.37 -32.36
C LYS A 504 21.69 80.39 -31.79
N PHE A 505 22.69 80.65 -32.63
CA PHE A 505 24.07 80.78 -32.20
C PHE A 505 24.67 82.11 -32.66
N SER A 506 25.44 82.75 -31.79
CA SER A 506 26.19 83.97 -32.10
C SER A 506 27.62 83.58 -32.47
N SER A 507 28.01 83.83 -33.73
CA SER A 507 29.39 83.77 -34.24
C SER A 507 30.06 82.39 -34.22
N VAL A 508 29.71 81.52 -35.18
CA VAL A 508 30.33 80.19 -35.35
C VAL A 508 30.69 79.92 -36.82
N ASN A 509 31.84 79.27 -37.05
CA ASN A 509 32.36 78.97 -38.40
C ASN A 509 31.63 77.79 -39.06
N SER A 510 31.30 76.77 -38.28
CA SER A 510 30.49 75.63 -38.71
C SER A 510 29.82 75.01 -37.49
N ILE A 511 28.67 74.35 -37.73
CA ILE A 511 27.96 73.60 -36.70
C ILE A 511 27.78 72.18 -37.21
N LYS A 512 28.26 71.19 -36.45
CA LYS A 512 27.94 69.79 -36.71
C LYS A 512 26.65 69.46 -36.02
N ILE A 513 25.66 69.02 -36.79
CA ILE A 513 24.36 68.61 -36.28
C ILE A 513 24.30 67.11 -36.35
N LYS A 514 24.08 66.47 -35.20
CA LYS A 514 23.82 65.04 -35.08
C LYS A 514 22.36 64.86 -34.66
N VAL A 515 21.64 63.97 -35.32
CA VAL A 515 20.33 63.51 -34.90
C VAL A 515 20.40 62.00 -34.64
N GLU A 516 19.88 61.56 -33.51
CA GLU A 516 19.88 60.15 -33.09
C GLU A 516 18.49 59.67 -32.72
N PHE A 517 18.14 58.50 -33.23
CA PHE A 517 17.05 57.67 -32.76
C PHE A 517 17.65 56.45 -32.06
N LEU A 518 17.38 56.27 -30.77
CA LEU A 518 17.93 55.14 -30.00
C LEU A 518 17.25 53.80 -30.31
N GLY A 519 16.16 53.81 -31.08
CA GLY A 519 15.31 52.65 -31.34
C GLY A 519 14.09 52.59 -30.42
N SER A 520 13.25 51.59 -30.61
CA SER A 520 12.09 51.29 -29.76
C SER A 520 11.94 49.78 -29.54
N GLU A 521 10.85 49.32 -28.94
CA GLU A 521 10.50 47.89 -28.85
C GLU A 521 10.38 47.22 -30.23
N LYS A 522 10.09 47.98 -31.29
CA LYS A 522 9.89 47.44 -32.65
C LYS A 522 11.02 47.78 -33.61
N PHE A 523 11.63 48.94 -33.43
CA PHE A 523 12.52 49.55 -34.42
C PHE A 523 13.99 49.56 -33.96
N SER A 524 14.91 49.45 -34.92
CA SER A 524 16.35 49.63 -34.68
C SER A 524 16.68 51.11 -34.49
N GLY A 525 17.77 51.40 -33.75
CA GLY A 525 18.31 52.75 -33.70
C GLY A 525 18.89 53.18 -35.05
N SER A 526 18.91 54.49 -35.30
CA SER A 526 19.55 55.10 -36.47
C SER A 526 20.08 56.49 -36.10
N SER A 527 21.07 56.97 -36.84
CA SER A 527 21.63 58.31 -36.63
C SER A 527 22.00 58.94 -37.97
N ALA A 528 21.97 60.27 -38.01
CA ALA A 528 22.46 61.06 -39.13
C ALA A 528 23.25 62.25 -38.60
N SER A 529 24.25 62.69 -39.37
CA SER A 529 24.98 63.91 -39.03
C SER A 529 25.40 64.68 -40.27
N THR A 530 25.39 66.00 -40.18
CA THR A 530 25.88 66.88 -41.24
C THR A 530 26.57 68.12 -40.66
N LEU A 531 27.38 68.79 -41.47
CA LEU A 531 27.98 70.08 -41.16
C LEU A 531 27.19 71.16 -41.89
N ILE A 532 26.82 72.22 -41.17
CA ILE A 532 26.26 73.43 -41.77
C ILE A 532 27.22 74.60 -41.60
N TYR A 533 27.27 75.45 -42.61
CA TYR A 533 28.12 76.64 -42.67
C TYR A 533 27.25 77.89 -42.77
N PRO A 534 27.72 79.04 -42.24
CA PRO A 534 27.01 80.29 -42.41
C PRO A 534 26.99 80.68 -43.90
N SER A 535 25.91 81.29 -44.38
CA SER A 535 25.74 81.72 -45.77
C SER A 535 26.85 82.66 -46.25
N THR A 536 27.46 83.42 -45.33
CA THR A 536 28.64 84.27 -45.58
C THR A 536 29.91 83.47 -45.87
N ALA A 537 30.04 82.25 -45.35
CA ALA A 537 31.16 81.35 -45.64
C ALA A 537 30.99 80.58 -46.96
N ILE A 538 29.77 80.52 -47.50
CA ILE A 538 29.50 79.84 -48.79
C ILE A 538 30.11 80.61 -49.96
N LEU A 539 30.22 81.94 -49.87
CA LEU A 539 30.96 82.75 -50.84
C LEU A 539 32.47 82.44 -50.84
N PHE A 540 33.02 81.90 -49.75
CA PHE A 540 34.42 81.44 -49.68
C PHE A 540 34.60 79.99 -50.17
N ILE A 541 33.56 79.15 -50.09
CA ILE A 541 33.63 77.74 -50.51
C ILE A 541 33.23 77.57 -51.99
N ILE A 542 32.34 78.42 -52.52
CA ILE A 542 32.03 78.45 -53.97
C ILE A 542 33.21 79.04 -54.78
N GLY A 543 34.12 79.79 -54.15
CA GLY A 543 35.41 80.20 -54.72
C GLY A 543 36.48 79.10 -54.79
N LEU A 544 36.24 77.91 -54.21
CA LEU A 544 37.21 76.80 -54.16
C LEU A 544 36.68 75.48 -54.75
N ILE A 545 35.48 75.47 -55.34
CA ILE A 545 34.86 74.28 -55.98
C ILE A 545 34.57 74.50 -57.49
N LEU A 546 35.00 75.61 -58.10
CA LEU A 546 34.86 75.89 -59.54
C LEU A 546 36.08 75.53 -60.42
N THR A 547 37.05 74.76 -59.91
CA THR A 547 38.01 74.03 -60.77
C THR A 547 38.16 72.58 -60.31
N ALA A 548 37.18 71.73 -60.63
CA ALA A 548 37.38 70.32 -61.00
C ALA A 548 36.04 69.57 -61.11
N THR A 549 35.37 69.71 -62.25
CA THR A 549 34.69 68.59 -62.92
C THR A 549 35.11 68.77 -64.39
N VAL A 550 35.70 67.82 -65.14
CA VAL A 550 35.25 66.47 -65.50
C VAL A 550 36.41 65.75 -66.25
N ALA A 551 36.63 64.46 -65.95
CA ALA A 551 37.16 63.37 -66.80
C ALA A 551 38.63 63.43 -67.32
N THR A 552 39.43 62.37 -67.49
CA THR A 552 39.37 60.89 -67.32
C THR A 552 40.77 60.35 -67.70
N ILE A 553 41.23 59.25 -67.08
CA ILE A 553 42.00 58.15 -67.71
C ILE A 553 43.46 58.41 -68.22
N ILE A 554 44.41 57.76 -67.52
CA ILE A 554 45.62 57.02 -68.01
C ILE A 554 47.02 57.72 -68.11
N PHE A 555 48.06 56.88 -67.80
CA PHE A 555 49.50 56.86 -68.20
C PHE A 555 50.47 57.60 -67.25
N VAL A 556 51.59 57.04 -66.74
CA VAL A 556 52.56 56.11 -67.35
C VAL A 556 53.34 55.26 -66.32
N TYR A 557 53.54 53.99 -66.69
CA TYR A 557 54.66 53.04 -66.44
C TYR A 557 56.03 53.67 -66.08
N ALA A 558 57.04 53.04 -65.45
CA ALA A 558 57.29 51.71 -64.93
C ALA A 558 58.67 51.68 -64.26
N LYS A 559 58.84 50.75 -63.31
CA LYS A 559 60.01 49.92 -62.94
C LYS A 559 60.14 49.85 -61.40
N LYS A 560 59.67 48.77 -60.76
CA LYS A 560 60.21 47.39 -60.70
C LYS A 560 61.38 47.28 -59.72
N PHE A 561 61.12 46.76 -58.52
CA PHE A 561 61.77 45.63 -57.82
C PHE A 561 61.42 45.73 -56.31
N HIS A 562 60.60 44.84 -55.75
CA HIS A 562 60.91 43.52 -55.16
C HIS A 562 61.64 43.55 -53.79
N LEU A 563 61.03 42.82 -52.84
CA LEU A 563 61.63 41.98 -51.79
C LEU A 563 61.93 42.58 -50.38
N LEU A 564 61.41 41.84 -49.39
CA LEU A 564 61.84 41.60 -48.00
C LEU A 564 61.72 42.76 -46.98
N ASN A 565 60.92 42.65 -45.91
CA ASN A 565 60.96 41.71 -44.77
C ASN A 565 62.05 42.08 -43.75
N LYS A 566 61.58 42.26 -42.50
CA LYS A 566 62.28 42.06 -41.22
C LYS A 566 63.15 43.19 -40.64
N ILE A 567 63.07 43.23 -39.30
CA ILE A 567 63.89 43.93 -38.29
C ILE A 567 63.39 45.36 -38.03
N GLY A 568 62.97 45.78 -36.84
CA GLY A 568 63.10 45.23 -35.50
C GLY A 568 63.76 46.29 -34.62
N SER A 569 63.00 46.92 -33.71
CA SER A 569 63.52 47.65 -32.52
C SER A 569 64.24 48.99 -32.86
N LEU A 570 64.20 50.12 -32.15
CA LEU A 570 64.12 50.47 -30.73
C LEU A 570 63.78 51.98 -30.60
N ILE A 571 63.05 52.32 -29.53
CA ILE A 571 63.11 53.55 -28.71
C ILE A 571 62.45 54.86 -29.21
N ARG A 572 61.30 55.15 -28.55
CA ARG A 572 60.81 56.36 -27.83
C ARG A 572 61.27 57.73 -28.37
N ILE A 573 60.37 58.72 -28.51
CA ILE A 573 59.75 59.46 -27.40
C ILE A 573 58.38 60.01 -27.84
N GLY A 574 57.33 59.79 -27.03
CA GLY A 574 55.98 60.33 -27.21
C GLY A 574 55.47 60.96 -25.91
N PHE A 575 54.93 62.17 -26.07
CA PHE A 575 54.35 63.12 -25.11
C PHE A 575 53.03 62.63 -24.44
N PRO A 576 52.41 63.39 -23.51
CA PRO A 576 51.95 62.95 -22.20
C PRO A 576 50.56 62.31 -22.15
N LYS A 577 50.35 61.52 -21.10
CA LYS A 577 49.05 61.00 -20.65
C LYS A 577 48.20 62.13 -20.06
N LEU A 578 46.95 62.22 -20.49
CA LEU A 578 45.86 62.82 -19.72
C LEU A 578 44.81 61.74 -19.39
N LEU A 579 44.40 61.79 -18.12
CA LEU A 579 43.67 60.84 -17.29
C LEU A 579 42.36 60.28 -17.89
N LYS A 580 42.16 58.96 -17.70
CA LYS A 580 40.82 58.33 -17.70
C LYS A 580 40.10 58.70 -16.39
N PRO A 581 38.77 58.92 -16.41
CA PRO A 581 38.01 59.21 -15.20
C PRO A 581 38.00 58.00 -14.25
N GLU A 582 38.15 58.26 -12.95
CA GLU A 582 38.01 57.26 -11.89
C GLU A 582 36.61 56.66 -11.89
N GLN A 583 36.52 55.33 -12.00
CA GLN A 583 35.31 54.61 -11.68
C GLN A 583 35.16 54.47 -10.16
N PRO A 584 33.94 54.56 -9.60
CA PRO A 584 33.73 54.38 -8.17
C PRO A 584 34.16 52.96 -7.74
N LYS A 585 34.98 52.86 -6.69
CA LYS A 585 35.55 51.61 -6.18
C LYS A 585 34.85 51.18 -4.88
N ASN A 586 34.59 49.89 -4.73
CA ASN A 586 34.15 49.28 -3.46
C ASN A 586 35.33 48.55 -2.81
N LYS A 587 35.32 48.33 -1.50
CA LYS A 587 36.32 47.48 -0.83
C LYS A 587 35.83 46.04 -0.80
N CYS A 588 36.73 45.10 -1.07
CA CYS A 588 36.46 43.68 -0.97
C CYS A 588 36.03 43.31 0.45
N ILE A 589 34.91 42.59 0.61
CA ILE A 589 34.36 42.21 1.92
C ILE A 589 35.33 41.42 2.82
N GLN A 590 36.29 40.69 2.23
CA GLN A 590 37.19 39.80 2.97
C GLN A 590 38.63 40.31 3.14
N CYS A 591 39.23 40.94 2.13
CA CYS A 591 40.63 41.39 2.19
C CYS A 591 40.81 42.91 2.11
N GLY A 592 39.71 43.69 1.99
CA GLY A 592 39.74 45.15 2.00
C GLY A 592 40.33 45.82 0.74
N LEU A 593 40.78 45.05 -0.25
CA LEU A 593 41.31 45.56 -1.52
C LEU A 593 40.23 46.35 -2.28
N GLU A 594 40.60 47.48 -2.87
CA GLU A 594 39.69 48.23 -3.76
C GLU A 594 39.42 47.43 -5.05
N ILE A 595 38.15 47.21 -5.34
CA ILE A 595 37.64 46.49 -6.51
C ILE A 595 36.60 47.35 -7.26
N PRO A 596 36.45 47.19 -8.59
CA PRO A 596 35.46 47.93 -9.37
C PRO A 596 34.02 47.66 -8.86
N LYS A 597 33.17 48.69 -8.83
CA LYS A 597 31.75 48.55 -8.43
C LYS A 597 31.04 47.60 -9.42
N GLY A 598 30.57 46.44 -8.94
CA GLY A 598 29.98 45.36 -9.74
C GLY A 598 30.88 44.14 -9.96
N ALA A 599 32.14 44.16 -9.49
CA ALA A 599 33.01 43.00 -9.52
C ALA A 599 32.44 41.87 -8.64
N LEU A 600 32.05 40.76 -9.29
CA LEU A 600 31.48 39.59 -8.61
C LEU A 600 32.50 38.92 -7.69
N TYR A 601 33.79 38.92 -8.05
CA TYR A 601 34.86 38.26 -7.30
C TYR A 601 36.08 39.18 -7.12
N CYS A 602 36.77 39.06 -5.99
CA CYS A 602 38.02 39.77 -5.74
C CYS A 602 39.15 39.13 -6.53
N SER A 603 39.85 39.91 -7.35
CA SER A 603 40.99 39.44 -8.16
C SER A 603 42.19 38.96 -7.34
N LYS A 604 42.28 39.31 -6.05
CA LYS A 604 43.38 38.89 -5.18
C LYS A 604 43.05 37.66 -4.33
N CYS A 605 41.87 37.62 -3.71
CA CYS A 605 41.51 36.53 -2.78
C CYS A 605 40.35 35.65 -3.26
N GLY A 606 39.78 35.93 -4.44
CA GLY A 606 38.67 35.17 -5.02
C GLY A 606 37.33 35.34 -4.31
N ALA A 607 37.23 36.16 -3.26
CA ALA A 607 36.00 36.32 -2.49
C ALA A 607 34.87 36.91 -3.33
N TYR A 608 33.68 36.29 -3.28
CA TYR A 608 32.47 36.76 -3.94
C TYR A 608 31.84 37.94 -3.17
N GLN A 609 31.36 38.97 -3.86
CA GLN A 609 31.10 40.29 -3.27
C GLN A 609 29.62 40.63 -3.01
N PHE A 610 28.69 39.71 -3.28
CA PHE A 610 27.25 39.90 -3.01
C PHE A 610 26.77 39.02 -1.84
N PRO A 611 26.15 39.60 -0.79
CA PRO A 611 25.56 38.83 0.29
C PRO A 611 24.04 38.71 0.09
N TYR A 612 23.54 37.55 -0.38
CA TYR A 612 22.20 37.07 -0.01
C TYR A 612 22.08 35.54 -0.19
N ALA A 613 21.70 34.89 0.90
CA ALA A 613 21.22 33.50 1.04
C ALA A 613 22.14 32.36 0.54
N ALA A 614 23.13 32.01 1.37
CA ALA A 614 23.73 30.69 1.38
C ALA A 614 22.72 29.65 1.89
N SER A 615 22.19 28.80 1.00
CA SER A 615 21.83 27.43 1.38
C SER A 615 23.08 26.58 1.27
N THR A 616 23.73 26.31 2.39
CA THR A 616 24.86 25.40 2.49
C THR A 616 24.41 23.97 2.17
N SER A 617 24.53 23.55 0.90
CA SER A 617 24.64 22.13 0.60
C SER A 617 26.07 21.71 0.94
N LEU A 618 26.26 21.05 2.08
CA LEU A 618 27.54 20.44 2.44
C LEU A 618 27.94 19.44 1.33
N LEU A 619 29.21 19.45 0.90
CA LEU A 619 29.70 18.38 0.02
C LEU A 619 29.58 17.04 0.76
N THR A 620 28.97 16.05 0.12
CA THR A 620 29.01 14.68 0.63
C THR A 620 30.44 14.13 0.53
N GLU A 621 30.78 13.10 1.31
CA GLU A 621 32.09 12.44 1.23
C GLU A 621 32.37 11.89 -0.18
N GLU A 622 31.33 11.52 -0.93
CA GLU A 622 31.43 11.12 -2.34
C GLU A 622 31.77 12.31 -3.24
N ASP A 623 31.13 13.46 -3.04
CA ASP A 623 31.43 14.67 -3.83
C ASP A 623 32.87 15.15 -3.57
N LYS A 624 33.37 15.01 -2.33
CA LYS A 624 34.78 15.29 -1.99
C LYS A 624 35.73 14.35 -2.71
N LYS A 625 35.49 13.04 -2.68
CA LYS A 625 36.32 12.04 -3.37
C LYS A 625 36.39 12.29 -4.88
N VAL A 626 35.25 12.61 -5.51
CA VAL A 626 35.20 12.92 -6.94
C VAL A 626 35.93 14.23 -7.23
N LEU A 627 35.75 15.26 -6.41
CA LEU A 627 36.44 16.54 -6.57
C LEU A 627 37.95 16.41 -6.41
N ASP A 628 38.43 15.69 -5.38
CA ASP A 628 39.85 15.45 -5.13
C ASP A 628 40.49 14.61 -6.26
N TYR A 629 39.75 13.65 -6.81
CA TYR A 629 40.19 12.89 -7.98
C TYR A 629 40.36 13.80 -9.21
N ILE A 630 39.40 14.70 -9.48
CA ILE A 630 39.50 15.66 -10.59
C ILE A 630 40.69 16.62 -10.39
N VAL A 631 40.90 17.11 -9.17
CA VAL A 631 42.00 18.03 -8.84
C VAL A 631 43.36 17.33 -9.00
N SER A 632 43.50 16.10 -8.52
CA SER A 632 44.72 15.31 -8.66
C SER A 632 45.04 14.91 -10.11
N HIS A 633 44.04 14.91 -11.00
CA HIS A 633 44.18 14.64 -12.44
C HIS A 633 44.15 15.92 -13.29
N GLY A 634 44.57 17.05 -12.72
CA GLY A 634 44.78 18.30 -13.45
C GLY A 634 43.50 18.96 -13.96
N GLY A 635 42.36 18.72 -13.31
CA GLY A 635 41.06 19.30 -13.69
C GLY A 635 40.31 18.50 -14.77
N THR A 636 40.84 17.37 -15.20
CA THR A 636 40.22 16.50 -16.22
C THR A 636 39.79 15.17 -15.62
N ILE A 637 38.71 14.58 -16.15
CA ILE A 637 38.20 13.29 -15.69
C ILE A 637 37.92 12.35 -16.86
N SER A 638 38.51 11.16 -16.81
CA SER A 638 38.13 10.06 -17.69
C SER A 638 37.08 9.21 -16.97
N ILE A 639 35.84 9.21 -17.46
CA ILE A 639 34.72 8.50 -16.81
C ILE A 639 35.02 7.00 -16.60
N PRO A 640 35.52 6.24 -17.59
CA PRO A 640 35.82 4.81 -17.39
C PRO A 640 36.87 4.57 -16.31
N LYS A 641 37.91 5.41 -16.25
CA LYS A 641 39.01 5.25 -15.30
C LYS A 641 38.62 5.69 -13.89
N ALA A 642 37.84 6.76 -13.77
CA ALA A 642 37.34 7.24 -12.48
C ALA A 642 36.35 6.26 -11.83
N ILE A 643 35.57 5.50 -12.62
CA ILE A 643 34.71 4.43 -12.12
C ILE A 643 35.53 3.34 -11.43
N GLU A 644 36.63 2.91 -12.06
CA GLU A 644 37.53 1.89 -11.56
C GLU A 644 38.30 2.38 -10.32
N ASP A 645 38.91 3.57 -10.41
CA ASP A 645 39.76 4.12 -9.35
C ASP A 645 38.96 4.52 -8.09
N LEU A 646 37.70 4.97 -8.24
CA LEU A 646 36.85 5.41 -7.13
C LEU A 646 35.90 4.32 -6.61
N GLY A 647 35.79 3.18 -7.30
CA GLY A 647 34.83 2.12 -6.97
C GLY A 647 33.36 2.60 -7.03
N LEU A 648 33.05 3.54 -7.93
CA LEU A 648 31.71 4.12 -8.08
C LEU A 648 31.05 3.62 -9.36
N THR A 649 29.75 3.31 -9.30
CA THR A 649 28.93 3.09 -10.51
C THR A 649 28.88 4.37 -11.36
N LYS A 650 28.74 4.22 -12.69
CA LYS A 650 28.65 5.34 -13.63
C LYS A 650 27.59 6.38 -13.23
N GLU A 651 26.43 5.93 -12.78
CA GLU A 651 25.31 6.78 -12.36
C GLU A 651 25.70 7.65 -11.15
N ARG A 652 26.33 7.05 -10.13
CA ARG A 652 26.77 7.76 -8.91
C ARG A 652 27.88 8.76 -9.20
N LEU A 653 28.85 8.40 -10.06
CA LEU A 653 29.90 9.32 -10.50
C LEU A 653 29.31 10.52 -11.24
N MET A 654 28.38 10.28 -12.18
CA MET A 654 27.73 11.35 -12.95
C MET A 654 26.86 12.25 -12.07
N GLN A 655 26.16 11.69 -11.08
CA GLN A 655 25.39 12.47 -10.12
C GLN A 655 26.28 13.36 -9.24
N ALA A 656 27.44 12.87 -8.79
CA ALA A 656 28.40 13.66 -8.03
C ALA A 656 28.97 14.82 -8.88
N ILE A 657 29.33 14.56 -10.14
CA ILE A 657 29.77 15.60 -11.08
C ILE A 657 28.68 16.66 -11.29
N GLU A 658 27.42 16.25 -11.47
CA GLU A 658 26.31 17.18 -11.67
C GLU A 658 26.03 18.04 -10.43
N ARG A 659 26.12 17.45 -9.23
CA ARG A 659 26.04 18.19 -7.96
C ARG A 659 27.19 19.19 -7.83
N LEU A 660 28.41 18.78 -8.13
CA LEU A 660 29.60 19.67 -8.11
C LEU A 660 29.48 20.81 -9.14
N LYS A 661 28.91 20.56 -10.33
CA LYS A 661 28.58 21.60 -11.33
C LYS A 661 27.53 22.59 -10.80
N LYS A 662 26.45 22.10 -10.18
CA LYS A 662 25.40 22.95 -9.55
C LYS A 662 25.93 23.79 -8.39
N MET A 663 26.92 23.26 -7.67
CA MET A 663 27.62 23.97 -6.59
C MET A 663 28.71 24.93 -7.09
N GLY A 664 28.92 25.04 -8.41
CA GLY A 664 29.95 25.89 -9.01
C GLY A 664 31.39 25.44 -8.73
N LYS A 665 31.59 24.16 -8.39
CA LYS A 665 32.91 23.56 -8.12
C LYS A 665 33.60 22.99 -9.36
N LEU A 666 32.86 22.81 -10.45
CA LEU A 666 33.35 22.41 -11.77
C LEU A 666 32.79 23.36 -12.81
N GLU A 667 33.61 23.81 -13.76
CA GLU A 667 33.14 24.56 -14.93
C GLU A 667 32.35 23.64 -15.88
N GLN A 668 31.56 24.21 -16.79
CA GLN A 668 30.87 23.44 -17.83
C GLN A 668 31.92 22.81 -18.77
N ILE A 669 32.25 21.55 -18.49
CA ILE A 669 32.95 20.68 -19.44
C ILE A 669 31.92 20.29 -20.51
N GLU A 670 32.19 20.63 -21.78
CA GLU A 670 31.48 20.13 -22.97
C GLU A 670 31.57 18.61 -23.11
#